data_AF-A0A8T7DBP5-F1
#
_entry.id   AF-A0A8T7DBP5-F1
#
_cell.length_a   1.000
_cell.length_b   1.000
_cell.length_c   1.000
_cell.angle_alpha   90.00
_cell.angle_beta   90.00
_cell.angle_gamma   90.00
#
_symmetry.space_group_name_H-M   'P 1'
#
loop_
_entity.id
_entity.type
_entity.pdbx_description
1 polymer ?
#
loop_
_entity_poly.entity_id
_entity_poly.type
_entity_poly.pdbx_seq_one_letter_code
_entity_poly.pdbx_strand_id
1 'polypeptide(L)'
;SARPKAATRQDTLPGRYHWWVMVLSMSAFTLAFLGWFNESWLYLFESPIWLNRYTEYAIILAFGLWRIRAEHNPYTRGRLIILVMVVTGFWWLIPWLMPMFEPYAGYVWSQPVFPALHTPGTLTFFFTLLLVFFFGRRIICGFGCPCVGIRETVGFPFRRITLRGDWAWRLRHTKWFFFIWYVGVMVATQFPPNAWTATLVGGFAMVVGLTYFGTFFIAPITGNRFYCRYLCPFGATFGLLNHAGFYGIKMDTKQCIDCQRCERVCDMGIPVWRQGKAAGEITGLEDCMGCARCVISCPTDALAIHDARNLFRSYPRQDASHLLKRKSRIPAPRIEPSHRPTAVRLNDWREAEEPLSLKALQLQAERCLDCGVPGCRNACPLGNFIPDWLEAAARGDWKAAGDLVHATSPLPEVCGRICPQHRLCEGACTRTQLEGAVTIGAVERTLAERALDAGWRPIEPVRRTGRKVGIIGAGPAGLSCAERLNRAGVEVTVFDRSDKIGGLLQTGVPAFKLDKVLLARRQTLLERSGIRFTLGTPVDGAMLSHLLDHNDAIFLGLGAQKSHAIELPGQTLPGVEQALDWLERINAGHRESLTGQRVLIVGGGDTAMDCARAALRLGAKVTVAYRGPEENLRASPKEIALTREEGARFLLEHIPLGCDGAREVREVRFETPKGTAVVDAERVILALGQRPDPPAWLGNLGIATEPDGRIRVDTRGHTTHPRIWAGGDNTLGPGLAVNAMAAGRTAAENILAGFSLVARLGRNG
;
A
#
# COMPACT_ATOMS: atom_id res chain seq x y z
N SER A 1 17.42 20.54 5.03
CA SER A 1 16.33 20.57 4.05
C SER A 1 16.30 19.27 3.25
N ALA A 2 15.33 18.40 3.48
CA ALA A 2 15.00 17.28 2.59
C ALA A 2 13.59 16.80 2.94
N ARG A 3 12.57 17.24 2.19
CA ARG A 3 11.29 16.54 2.17
C ARG A 3 11.59 15.08 1.79
N PRO A 4 11.17 14.07 2.56
CA PRO A 4 11.27 12.71 2.08
C PRO A 4 10.49 12.68 0.75
N LYS A 5 11.17 12.27 -0.32
CA LYS A 5 10.53 11.96 -1.60
C LYS A 5 9.49 10.89 -1.28
N ALA A 6 8.26 11.31 -1.01
CA ALA A 6 7.13 10.40 -0.90
C ALA A 6 7.15 9.58 -2.17
N ALA A 7 7.49 8.29 -2.06
CA ALA A 7 7.43 7.35 -3.17
C ALA A 7 6.07 7.57 -3.82
N THR A 8 6.08 8.16 -5.01
CA THR A 8 4.85 8.50 -5.71
C THR A 8 4.02 7.22 -5.78
N ARG A 9 2.77 7.28 -5.30
CA ARG A 9 1.93 6.12 -4.98
C ARG A 9 1.75 5.11 -6.11
N GLN A 10 2.31 5.29 -7.31
CA GLN A 10 2.31 4.33 -8.43
C GLN A 10 3.38 3.23 -8.38
N ASP A 11 4.30 3.28 -7.42
CA ASP A 11 5.49 2.41 -7.39
C ASP A 11 5.22 0.98 -6.84
N THR A 12 3.97 0.70 -6.45
CA THR A 12 3.54 -0.58 -5.86
C THR A 12 3.06 -1.62 -6.89
N LEU A 13 2.98 -1.28 -8.18
CA LEU A 13 2.54 -2.27 -9.18
C LEU A 13 3.63 -3.34 -9.39
N PRO A 14 3.33 -4.64 -9.25
CA PRO A 14 4.30 -5.71 -9.41
C PRO A 14 4.75 -5.83 -10.87
N GLY A 15 5.98 -6.34 -11.05
CA GLY A 15 6.56 -6.65 -12.36
C GLY A 15 5.62 -7.49 -13.21
N ARG A 16 5.36 -7.05 -14.45
CA ARG A 16 4.45 -7.77 -15.36
C ARG A 16 5.05 -9.05 -15.94
N TYR A 17 6.37 -9.09 -16.10
CA TYR A 17 7.08 -10.21 -16.72
C TYR A 17 8.21 -10.69 -15.82
N HIS A 18 8.53 -11.97 -15.94
CA HIS A 18 9.67 -12.57 -15.26
C HIS A 18 10.99 -12.01 -15.81
N TRP A 19 12.04 -11.98 -15.01
CA TRP A 19 13.30 -11.33 -15.36
C TRP A 19 13.96 -11.92 -16.64
N TRP A 20 13.91 -13.24 -16.84
CA TRP A 20 14.48 -13.88 -18.04
C TRP A 20 13.78 -13.44 -19.34
N VAL A 21 12.46 -13.18 -19.30
CA VAL A 21 11.71 -12.65 -20.45
C VAL A 21 12.28 -11.30 -20.86
N MET A 22 12.61 -10.47 -19.86
CA MET A 22 13.21 -9.17 -20.09
C MET A 22 14.62 -9.27 -20.66
N VAL A 23 15.45 -10.17 -20.13
CA VAL A 23 16.83 -10.39 -20.61
C VAL A 23 16.82 -10.83 -22.07
N LEU A 24 16.04 -11.86 -22.41
CA LEU A 24 15.93 -12.35 -23.80
C LEU A 24 15.43 -11.25 -24.74
N SER A 25 14.46 -10.44 -24.31
CA SER A 25 13.99 -9.28 -25.07
C SER A 25 15.15 -8.33 -25.35
N MET A 26 15.90 -7.92 -24.32
CA MET A 26 17.00 -6.97 -24.48
C MET A 26 18.12 -7.51 -25.39
N SER A 27 18.47 -8.79 -25.26
CA SER A 27 19.47 -9.43 -26.10
C SER A 27 19.08 -9.42 -27.58
N ALA A 28 17.82 -9.76 -27.90
CA ALA A 28 17.32 -9.72 -29.28
C ALA A 28 17.38 -8.30 -29.89
N PHE A 29 16.99 -7.28 -29.12
CA PHE A 29 17.10 -5.88 -29.57
C PHE A 29 18.54 -5.42 -29.74
N THR A 30 19.44 -5.87 -28.87
CA THR A 30 20.88 -5.55 -28.96
C THR A 30 21.46 -6.10 -30.25
N LEU A 31 21.12 -7.35 -30.60
CA LEU A 31 21.56 -7.98 -31.85
C LEU A 31 21.05 -7.23 -33.08
N ALA A 32 19.75 -6.89 -33.12
CA ALA A 32 19.14 -6.11 -34.20
C ALA A 32 19.83 -4.74 -34.39
N PHE A 33 20.09 -4.02 -33.30
CA PHE A 33 20.79 -2.74 -33.36
C PHE A 33 22.23 -2.87 -33.88
N LEU A 34 22.98 -3.86 -33.41
CA LEU A 34 24.35 -4.09 -33.88
C LEU A 34 24.36 -4.45 -35.37
N GLY A 35 23.38 -5.23 -35.84
CA GLY A 35 23.14 -5.49 -37.26
C GLY A 35 22.96 -4.21 -38.07
N TRP A 36 21.94 -3.41 -37.70
CA TRP A 36 21.64 -2.13 -38.37
C TRP A 36 22.82 -1.14 -38.32
N PHE A 37 23.47 -1.00 -37.17
CA PHE A 37 24.56 -0.04 -36.97
C PHE A 37 25.81 -0.44 -37.77
N ASN A 38 26.08 -1.74 -37.86
CA ASN A 38 27.11 -2.27 -38.74
C ASN A 38 26.78 -2.03 -40.22
N GLU A 39 25.56 -2.33 -40.65
CA GLU A 39 25.13 -2.19 -42.05
C GLU A 39 25.07 -0.72 -42.52
N SER A 40 24.69 0.19 -41.63
CA SER A 40 24.44 1.60 -42.01
C SER A 40 25.63 2.53 -41.80
N TRP A 41 26.51 2.22 -40.84
CA TRP A 41 27.53 3.18 -40.38
C TRP A 41 28.93 2.60 -40.23
N LEU A 42 29.06 1.45 -39.56
CA LEU A 42 30.39 0.97 -39.17
C LEU A 42 31.06 0.11 -40.26
N TYR A 43 30.27 -0.63 -41.05
CA TYR A 43 30.74 -1.54 -42.10
C TYR A 43 31.88 -2.48 -41.66
N LEU A 44 31.91 -2.88 -40.38
CA LEU A 44 33.03 -3.63 -39.77
C LEU A 44 33.13 -5.07 -40.28
N PHE A 45 32.04 -5.61 -40.81
CA PHE A 45 31.98 -6.99 -41.29
C PHE A 45 31.30 -7.05 -42.66
N GLU A 46 31.96 -7.69 -43.62
CA GLU A 46 31.35 -8.09 -44.90
C GLU A 46 30.40 -9.27 -44.63
N SER A 47 29.13 -8.94 -44.40
CA SER A 47 27.98 -9.85 -44.44
C SER A 47 28.12 -11.23 -43.73
N PRO A 48 28.40 -11.30 -42.42
CA PRO A 48 28.22 -12.55 -41.69
C PRO A 48 26.76 -13.01 -41.77
N ILE A 49 26.50 -14.30 -42.02
CA ILE A 49 25.15 -14.90 -42.09
C ILE A 49 24.29 -14.51 -40.87
N TRP A 50 24.91 -14.33 -39.71
CA TRP A 50 24.29 -13.98 -38.43
C TRP A 50 23.96 -12.49 -38.24
N LEU A 51 24.48 -11.59 -39.07
CA LEU A 51 24.22 -10.14 -39.03
C LEU A 51 23.46 -9.63 -40.28
N ASN A 52 22.98 -10.54 -41.13
CA ASN A 52 22.15 -10.19 -42.27
C ASN A 52 20.70 -9.91 -41.82
N ARG A 53 20.08 -8.90 -42.44
CA ARG A 53 18.70 -8.47 -42.27
C ARG A 53 17.67 -9.61 -42.26
N TYR A 54 17.89 -10.68 -43.04
CA TYR A 54 17.00 -11.85 -43.05
C TYR A 54 17.02 -12.65 -41.73
N THR A 55 18.21 -12.82 -41.15
CA THR A 55 18.37 -13.51 -39.86
C THR A 55 17.76 -12.69 -38.73
N GLU A 56 17.89 -11.36 -38.80
CA GLU A 56 17.23 -10.42 -37.88
C GLU A 56 15.70 -10.59 -37.90
N TYR A 57 15.07 -10.58 -39.09
CA TYR A 57 13.62 -10.74 -39.20
C TYR A 57 13.12 -12.11 -38.74
N ALA A 58 13.86 -13.18 -39.02
CA ALA A 58 13.54 -14.51 -38.53
C ALA A 58 13.55 -14.58 -36.99
N ILE A 59 14.55 -13.97 -36.36
CA ILE A 59 14.64 -13.85 -34.89
C ILE A 59 13.48 -13.02 -34.33
N ILE A 60 13.15 -11.89 -34.96
CA ILE A 60 12.01 -11.03 -34.57
C ILE A 60 10.69 -11.81 -34.65
N LEU A 61 10.45 -12.58 -35.71
CA LEU A 61 9.26 -13.40 -35.86
C LEU A 61 9.20 -14.50 -34.79
N ALA A 62 10.27 -15.28 -34.63
CA ALA A 62 10.32 -16.37 -33.65
C ALA A 62 10.08 -15.84 -32.22
N PHE A 63 10.74 -14.75 -31.86
CA PHE A 63 10.52 -14.07 -30.58
C PHE A 63 9.10 -13.51 -30.45
N GLY A 64 8.56 -12.91 -31.52
CA GLY A 64 7.20 -12.38 -31.57
C GLY A 64 6.15 -13.45 -31.31
N LEU A 65 6.27 -14.61 -31.97
CA LEU A 65 5.39 -15.76 -31.79
C LEU A 65 5.49 -16.34 -30.37
N TRP A 66 6.72 -16.49 -29.86
CA TRP A 66 6.94 -16.91 -28.47
C TRP A 66 6.28 -15.95 -27.49
N ARG A 67 6.43 -14.63 -27.68
CA ARG A 67 5.84 -13.60 -26.81
C ARG A 67 4.31 -13.59 -26.86
N ILE A 68 3.71 -13.82 -28.02
CA ILE A 68 2.26 -13.98 -28.17
C ILE A 68 1.76 -15.17 -27.34
N ARG A 69 2.54 -16.27 -27.30
CA ARG A 69 2.21 -17.47 -26.52
C ARG A 69 2.36 -17.24 -25.02
N ALA A 70 3.37 -16.46 -24.60
CA ALA A 70 3.63 -16.17 -23.18
C ALA A 70 2.67 -15.12 -22.56
N GLU A 71 1.98 -14.31 -23.37
CA GLU A 71 1.09 -13.25 -22.86
C GLU A 71 -0.30 -13.79 -22.47
N HIS A 72 -0.62 -13.70 -21.17
CA HIS A 72 -1.92 -14.12 -20.63
C HIS A 72 -3.01 -13.06 -20.74
N ASN A 73 -2.67 -11.76 -20.84
CA ASN A 73 -3.68 -10.71 -20.97
C ASN A 73 -4.22 -10.66 -22.41
N PRO A 74 -5.52 -10.92 -22.64
CA PRO A 74 -6.07 -11.07 -24.00
C PRO A 74 -5.95 -9.79 -24.84
N TYR A 75 -6.13 -8.61 -24.23
CA TYR A 75 -5.96 -7.34 -24.92
C TYR A 75 -4.51 -7.12 -25.37
N THR A 76 -3.56 -7.38 -24.49
CA THR A 76 -2.14 -7.24 -24.82
C THR A 76 -1.69 -8.29 -25.82
N ARG A 77 -2.19 -9.51 -25.72
CA ARG A 77 -1.91 -10.59 -26.66
C ARG A 77 -2.42 -10.25 -28.07
N GLY A 78 -3.67 -9.76 -28.18
CA GLY A 78 -4.23 -9.31 -29.47
C GLY A 78 -3.41 -8.19 -30.10
N ARG A 79 -2.92 -7.27 -29.28
CA ARG A 79 -2.00 -6.23 -29.72
C ARG A 79 -0.65 -6.76 -30.20
N LEU A 80 -0.05 -7.72 -29.49
CA LEU A 80 1.20 -8.36 -29.90
C LEU A 80 1.04 -9.10 -31.21
N ILE A 81 -0.09 -9.78 -31.42
CA ILE A 81 -0.45 -10.43 -32.67
C ILE A 81 -0.44 -9.41 -33.82
N ILE A 82 -1.11 -8.26 -33.65
CA ILE A 82 -1.11 -7.19 -34.66
C ILE A 82 0.30 -6.65 -34.91
N LEU A 83 1.07 -6.36 -33.86
CA LEU A 83 2.45 -5.86 -33.99
C LEU A 83 3.32 -6.83 -34.80
N VAL A 84 3.29 -8.12 -34.45
CA VAL A 84 4.09 -9.16 -35.11
C VAL A 84 3.64 -9.33 -36.56
N MET A 85 2.33 -9.33 -36.84
CA MET A 85 1.82 -9.43 -38.21
C MET A 85 2.22 -8.22 -39.06
N VAL A 86 2.14 -7.00 -38.52
CA VAL A 86 2.55 -5.78 -39.25
C VAL A 86 4.05 -5.80 -39.52
N VAL A 87 4.87 -6.11 -38.52
CA VAL A 87 6.34 -6.19 -38.70
C VAL A 87 6.71 -7.28 -39.71
N THR A 88 6.13 -8.47 -39.59
CA THR A 88 6.44 -9.60 -40.48
C THR A 88 5.93 -9.36 -41.90
N GLY A 89 4.69 -8.90 -42.06
CA GLY A 89 4.10 -8.68 -43.38
C GLY A 89 4.67 -7.45 -44.07
N PHE A 90 4.60 -6.29 -43.41
CA PHE A 90 4.91 -5.02 -44.03
C PHE A 90 6.41 -4.74 -44.11
N TRP A 91 7.17 -5.06 -43.05
CA TRP A 91 8.60 -4.72 -42.98
C TRP A 91 9.52 -5.83 -43.47
N TRP A 92 9.05 -7.08 -43.54
CA TRP A 92 9.85 -8.20 -44.00
C TRP A 92 9.34 -8.81 -45.31
N LEU A 93 8.08 -9.27 -45.36
CA LEU A 93 7.56 -10.01 -46.50
C LEU A 93 7.38 -9.14 -47.75
N ILE A 94 6.82 -7.92 -47.62
CA ILE A 94 6.61 -7.03 -48.78
C ILE A 94 7.93 -6.62 -49.44
N PRO A 95 8.97 -6.12 -48.73
CA PRO A 95 10.25 -5.81 -49.34
C PRO A 95 10.96 -7.03 -49.95
N TRP A 96 10.72 -8.23 -49.41
CA TRP A 96 11.26 -9.47 -49.96
C TRP A 96 10.56 -9.90 -51.25
N LEU A 97 9.23 -9.81 -51.30
CA LEU A 97 8.42 -10.16 -52.48
C LEU A 97 8.46 -9.11 -53.59
N MET A 98 8.61 -7.84 -53.21
CA MET A 98 8.64 -6.69 -54.11
C MET A 98 9.88 -5.86 -53.80
N PRO A 99 11.06 -6.23 -54.35
CA PRO A 99 12.23 -5.38 -54.30
C PRO A 99 11.93 -4.11 -55.09
N MET A 100 11.47 -3.07 -54.40
CA MET A 100 11.25 -1.76 -54.99
C MET A 100 12.62 -1.14 -55.26
N PHE A 101 13.03 -1.12 -56.53
CA PHE A 101 14.21 -0.39 -56.97
C PHE A 101 13.85 1.09 -57.06
N GLU A 102 14.37 1.89 -56.14
CA GLU A 102 14.20 3.34 -56.16
C GLU A 102 15.35 4.02 -56.94
N PRO A 103 15.05 4.99 -57.83
CA PRO A 103 16.08 5.78 -58.45
C PRO A 103 16.76 6.68 -57.41
N TYR A 104 18.09 6.58 -57.31
CA TYR A 104 18.92 7.36 -56.40
C TYR A 104 18.81 8.87 -56.68
N ALA A 105 18.60 9.68 -55.64
CA ALA A 105 18.57 11.14 -55.72
C ALA A 105 19.51 11.76 -54.65
N GLY A 106 20.82 11.61 -54.83
CA GLY A 106 21.83 12.42 -54.12
C GLY A 106 22.92 11.64 -53.38
N TYR A 107 24.03 12.33 -53.05
CA TYR A 107 25.23 11.76 -52.43
C TYR A 107 25.49 12.29 -51.01
N VAL A 108 25.96 11.44 -50.11
CA VAL A 108 26.58 11.80 -48.81
C VAL A 108 28.00 11.23 -48.80
N TRP A 109 29.00 12.08 -48.56
CA TRP A 109 30.43 11.71 -48.60
C TRP A 109 30.84 10.93 -49.87
N SER A 110 30.41 11.37 -51.06
CA SER A 110 30.67 10.73 -52.36
C SER A 110 30.06 9.34 -52.59
N GLN A 111 29.21 8.85 -51.69
CA GLN A 111 28.37 7.67 -51.90
C GLN A 111 26.92 8.09 -52.18
N PRO A 112 26.17 7.43 -53.07
CA PRO A 112 24.77 7.75 -53.31
C PRO A 112 23.95 7.41 -52.06
N VAL A 113 23.53 8.44 -51.33
CA VAL A 113 22.82 8.27 -50.06
C VAL A 113 21.70 9.30 -50.01
N PHE A 114 20.77 9.23 -50.94
CA PHE A 114 19.39 9.65 -50.71
C PHE A 114 18.50 8.86 -51.67
N PRO A 115 17.81 7.81 -51.19
CA PRO A 115 16.60 7.36 -51.88
C PRO A 115 15.64 8.55 -51.86
N ALA A 116 15.20 9.01 -53.03
CA ALA A 116 14.13 10.00 -53.12
C ALA A 116 12.98 9.49 -52.25
N LEU A 117 12.63 10.25 -51.19
CA LEU A 117 11.66 9.93 -50.14
C LEU A 117 10.82 8.69 -50.47
N HIS A 118 11.22 7.52 -49.94
CA HIS A 118 10.63 6.22 -50.22
C HIS A 118 9.15 6.35 -50.61
N THR A 119 8.76 6.06 -51.85
CA THR A 119 7.33 6.09 -52.26
C THR A 119 6.48 5.26 -51.28
N PRO A 120 6.89 4.02 -50.90
CA PRO A 120 6.29 3.30 -49.78
C PRO A 120 6.30 4.04 -48.43
N GLY A 121 7.37 4.76 -48.08
CA GLY A 121 7.47 5.54 -46.84
C GLY A 121 6.50 6.71 -46.79
N THR A 122 6.36 7.44 -47.90
CA THR A 122 5.40 8.55 -48.07
C THR A 122 3.95 8.04 -48.00
N LEU A 123 3.64 6.95 -48.71
CA LEU A 123 2.33 6.29 -48.63
C LEU A 123 2.03 5.78 -47.21
N THR A 124 3.02 5.18 -46.55
CA THR A 124 2.91 4.73 -45.15
C THR A 124 2.66 5.90 -44.21
N PHE A 125 3.32 7.04 -44.42
CA PHE A 125 3.14 8.24 -43.60
C PHE A 125 1.70 8.77 -43.70
N PHE A 126 1.19 8.99 -44.91
CA PHE A 126 -0.19 9.48 -45.11
C PHE A 126 -1.24 8.47 -44.63
N PHE A 127 -1.02 7.17 -44.89
CA PHE A 127 -1.89 6.11 -44.36
C PHE A 127 -1.89 6.08 -42.83
N THR A 128 -0.72 6.29 -42.21
CA THR A 128 -0.58 6.39 -40.75
C THR A 128 -1.34 7.59 -40.20
N LEU A 129 -1.25 8.77 -40.83
CA LEU A 129 -2.03 9.95 -40.45
C LEU A 129 -3.54 9.68 -40.55
N LEU A 130 -3.98 9.04 -41.64
CA LEU A 130 -5.38 8.66 -41.87
C LEU A 130 -5.88 7.72 -40.77
N LEU A 131 -5.11 6.65 -40.46
CA LEU A 131 -5.44 5.71 -39.41
C LEU A 131 -5.51 6.37 -38.02
N VAL A 132 -4.59 7.30 -37.73
CA VAL A 132 -4.61 8.05 -36.47
C VAL A 132 -5.80 9.00 -36.41
N PHE A 133 -6.16 9.66 -37.51
CA PHE A 133 -7.33 10.53 -37.55
C PHE A 133 -8.62 9.77 -37.21
N PHE A 134 -8.81 8.58 -37.77
CA PHE A 134 -10.00 7.76 -37.52
C PHE A 134 -9.95 7.01 -36.18
N PHE A 135 -8.83 6.35 -35.87
CA PHE A 135 -8.77 5.38 -34.77
C PHE A 135 -7.90 5.83 -33.59
N GLY A 136 -7.36 7.04 -33.70
CA GLY A 136 -6.42 7.61 -32.77
C GLY A 136 -5.06 6.94 -32.78
N ARG A 137 -4.21 7.43 -31.89
CA ARG A 137 -2.86 6.87 -31.64
C ARG A 137 -2.82 5.40 -31.23
N ARG A 138 -3.97 4.81 -30.90
CA ARG A 138 -4.08 3.42 -30.52
C ARG A 138 -3.53 2.48 -31.59
N ILE A 139 -3.78 2.72 -32.88
CA ILE A 139 -3.30 1.83 -33.94
C ILE A 139 -1.78 1.89 -34.08
N ILE A 140 -1.19 3.08 -33.97
CA ILE A 140 0.24 3.28 -34.22
C ILE A 140 1.05 3.19 -32.93
N CYS A 141 0.93 4.18 -32.06
CA CYS A 141 1.67 4.22 -30.80
C CYS A 141 1.23 3.13 -29.82
N GLY A 142 -0.03 2.71 -29.89
CA GLY A 142 -0.52 1.59 -29.09
C GLY A 142 -0.05 0.25 -29.65
N PHE A 143 -0.36 -0.05 -30.91
CA PHE A 143 -0.29 -1.40 -31.49
C PHE A 143 0.87 -1.63 -32.46
N GLY A 144 1.32 -0.63 -33.22
CA GLY A 144 2.33 -0.79 -34.28
C GLY A 144 3.75 -0.32 -33.92
N CYS A 145 3.95 0.40 -32.82
CA CYS A 145 5.23 1.02 -32.50
C CYS A 145 6.21 0.06 -31.75
N PRO A 146 7.39 -0.24 -32.30
CA PRO A 146 8.39 -1.10 -31.65
C PRO A 146 8.91 -0.54 -30.31
N CYS A 147 9.11 0.78 -30.20
CA CYS A 147 9.54 1.44 -28.95
C CYS A 147 8.59 1.15 -27.78
N VAL A 148 7.29 1.05 -28.08
CA VAL A 148 6.27 0.69 -27.11
C VAL A 148 6.38 -0.78 -26.72
N GLY A 149 6.54 -1.68 -27.69
CA GLY A 149 6.70 -3.11 -27.44
C GLY A 149 7.91 -3.44 -26.56
N ILE A 150 9.03 -2.74 -26.77
CA ILE A 150 10.27 -2.85 -25.97
C ILE A 150 10.00 -2.36 -24.55
N ARG A 151 9.53 -1.12 -24.40
CA ARG A 151 9.35 -0.48 -23.09
C ARG A 151 8.42 -1.26 -22.17
N GLU A 152 7.41 -1.91 -22.72
CA GLU A 152 6.48 -2.71 -21.94
C GLU A 152 7.10 -3.97 -21.37
N THR A 153 8.08 -4.53 -22.06
CA THR A 153 8.76 -5.76 -21.64
C THR A 153 9.90 -5.44 -20.70
N VAL A 154 10.83 -4.56 -21.12
CA VAL A 154 12.09 -4.33 -20.39
C VAL A 154 12.04 -3.15 -19.43
N GLY A 155 11.13 -2.20 -19.61
CA GLY A 155 11.18 -0.97 -18.82
C GLY A 155 10.40 -1.01 -17.51
N PHE A 156 9.63 -2.06 -17.23
CA PHE A 156 8.74 -2.08 -16.06
C PHE A 156 9.49 -1.91 -14.72
N PRO A 157 10.63 -2.60 -14.46
CA PRO A 157 11.39 -2.42 -13.23
C PRO A 157 11.93 -1.00 -13.03
N PHE A 158 12.29 -0.33 -14.12
CA PHE A 158 12.81 1.03 -14.11
C PHE A 158 11.70 2.10 -14.00
N ARG A 159 10.42 1.69 -13.93
CA ARG A 159 9.30 2.61 -13.76
C ARG A 159 9.41 3.44 -12.47
N ARG A 160 10.08 2.93 -11.44
CA ARG A 160 10.30 3.64 -10.17
C ARG A 160 11.29 4.80 -10.28
N ILE A 161 12.16 4.80 -11.30
CA ILE A 161 13.19 5.82 -11.54
C ILE A 161 12.64 6.99 -12.39
N THR A 162 11.39 6.87 -12.84
CA THR A 162 10.70 7.86 -13.67
C THR A 162 10.70 9.26 -13.06
N LEU A 163 11.15 10.26 -13.82
CA LEU A 163 11.01 11.68 -13.46
C LEU A 163 9.52 12.06 -13.40
N ARG A 164 9.07 12.48 -12.21
CA ARG A 164 7.69 12.90 -11.92
C ARG A 164 7.70 14.27 -11.23
N GLY A 165 6.70 15.10 -11.55
CA GLY A 165 6.54 16.45 -11.02
C GLY A 165 6.07 17.44 -12.09
N ASP A 166 5.58 18.61 -11.67
CA ASP A 166 5.04 19.61 -12.60
C ASP A 166 6.09 20.14 -13.56
N TRP A 167 7.35 20.27 -13.11
CA TRP A 167 8.49 20.62 -13.96
C TRP A 167 8.73 19.55 -15.05
N ALA A 168 8.80 18.27 -14.67
CA ALA A 168 8.97 17.17 -15.62
C ALA A 168 7.75 17.03 -16.55
N TRP A 169 6.56 17.44 -16.10
CA TRP A 169 5.37 17.53 -16.95
C TRP A 169 5.47 18.67 -17.97
N ARG A 170 6.02 19.84 -17.61
CA ARG A 170 6.27 20.95 -18.55
C ARG A 170 7.28 20.59 -19.64
N LEU A 171 8.28 19.76 -19.34
CA LEU A 171 9.25 19.30 -20.34
C LEU A 171 8.61 18.57 -21.53
N ARG A 172 7.38 18.07 -21.43
CA ARG A 172 6.71 17.37 -22.54
C ARG A 172 6.59 18.22 -23.81
N HIS A 173 6.63 19.55 -23.67
CA HIS A 173 6.59 20.46 -24.82
C HIS A 173 7.89 20.46 -25.63
N THR A 174 8.99 19.88 -25.13
CA THR A 174 10.24 19.72 -25.91
C THR A 174 10.04 18.91 -27.19
N LYS A 175 9.06 18.00 -27.25
CA LYS A 175 8.73 17.25 -28.48
C LYS A 175 8.31 18.16 -29.64
N TRP A 176 7.81 19.38 -29.35
CA TRP A 176 7.48 20.37 -30.37
C TRP A 176 8.72 20.93 -31.06
N PHE A 177 9.83 21.06 -30.34
CA PHE A 177 11.11 21.41 -30.96
C PHE A 177 11.53 20.34 -31.97
N PHE A 178 11.47 19.06 -31.59
CA PHE A 178 11.77 17.95 -32.50
C PHE A 178 10.78 17.86 -33.66
N PHE A 179 9.51 18.19 -33.45
CA PHE A 179 8.52 18.27 -34.52
C PHE A 179 8.85 19.39 -35.52
N ILE A 180 9.14 20.61 -35.05
CA ILE A 180 9.53 21.74 -35.90
C ILE A 180 10.80 21.39 -36.69
N TRP A 181 11.78 20.78 -36.02
CA TRP A 181 13.01 20.34 -36.66
C TRP A 181 12.75 19.28 -37.75
N TYR A 182 11.91 18.29 -37.45
CA TYR A 182 11.49 17.26 -38.40
C TYR A 182 10.80 17.86 -39.65
N VAL A 183 9.85 18.79 -39.44
CA VAL A 183 9.17 19.49 -40.54
C VAL A 183 10.17 20.34 -41.34
N GLY A 184 11.08 21.04 -40.68
CA GLY A 184 12.12 21.84 -41.34
C GLY A 184 13.01 20.99 -42.26
N VAL A 185 13.37 19.78 -41.84
CA VAL A 185 14.13 18.84 -42.67
C VAL A 185 13.29 18.31 -43.83
N MET A 186 12.03 17.93 -43.60
CA MET A 186 11.13 17.52 -44.69
C MET A 186 11.01 18.62 -45.76
N VAL A 187 10.85 19.88 -45.36
CA VAL A 187 10.80 21.01 -46.28
C VAL A 187 12.13 21.18 -47.02
N ALA A 188 13.27 21.12 -46.31
CA ALA A 188 14.60 21.22 -46.91
C ALA A 188 14.86 20.13 -47.96
N THR A 189 14.35 18.90 -47.76
CA THR A 189 14.45 17.81 -48.74
C THR A 189 13.62 17.99 -50.01
N GLN A 190 12.71 18.96 -50.06
CA GLN A 190 11.96 19.28 -51.29
C GLN A 190 12.75 20.18 -52.24
N PHE A 191 13.87 20.75 -51.79
CA PHE A 191 14.74 21.58 -52.61
C PHE A 191 15.91 20.76 -53.18
N PRO A 192 16.47 21.13 -54.34
CA PRO A 192 17.61 20.43 -54.92
C PRO A 192 18.78 20.30 -53.92
N PRO A 193 19.43 19.13 -53.84
CA PRO A 193 20.52 18.90 -52.91
C PRO A 193 21.69 19.85 -53.21
N ASN A 194 22.10 20.63 -52.21
CA ASN A 194 23.30 21.45 -52.19
C ASN A 194 24.11 21.10 -50.93
N ALA A 195 25.33 21.62 -50.79
CA ALA A 195 26.20 21.27 -49.66
C ALA A 195 25.53 21.52 -48.29
N TRP A 196 24.68 22.55 -48.20
CA TRP A 196 23.94 22.88 -46.98
C TRP A 196 22.79 21.91 -46.70
N THR A 197 21.96 21.57 -47.70
CA THR A 197 20.86 20.60 -47.52
C THR A 197 21.40 19.18 -47.29
N ALA A 198 22.49 18.78 -47.95
CA ALA A 198 23.14 17.49 -47.68
C ALA A 198 23.67 17.40 -46.23
N THR A 199 24.31 18.46 -45.73
CA THR A 199 24.80 18.53 -44.35
C THR A 199 23.66 18.55 -43.33
N LEU A 200 22.61 19.33 -43.60
CA LEU A 200 21.43 19.44 -42.74
C LEU A 200 20.68 18.10 -42.63
N VAL A 201 20.45 17.42 -43.76
CA VAL A 201 19.71 16.15 -43.80
C VAL A 201 20.59 15.00 -43.28
N GLY A 202 21.89 14.98 -43.59
CA GLY A 202 22.84 14.03 -43.01
C GLY A 202 22.97 14.16 -41.49
N GLY A 203 23.09 15.40 -40.98
CA GLY A 203 23.09 15.68 -39.54
C GLY A 203 21.78 15.29 -38.86
N PHE A 204 20.65 15.53 -39.52
CA PHE A 204 19.34 15.05 -39.05
C PHE A 204 19.25 13.52 -39.01
N ALA A 205 19.67 12.82 -40.07
CA ALA A 205 19.63 11.36 -40.12
C ALA A 205 20.53 10.74 -39.03
N MET A 206 21.70 11.33 -38.79
CA MET A 206 22.60 10.93 -37.71
C MET A 206 21.97 11.16 -36.34
N VAL A 207 21.44 12.36 -36.06
CA VAL A 207 20.84 12.64 -34.76
C VAL A 207 19.56 11.85 -34.56
N VAL A 208 18.67 11.74 -35.54
CA VAL A 208 17.45 10.92 -35.44
C VAL A 208 17.82 9.45 -35.28
N GLY A 209 18.79 8.94 -36.04
CA GLY A 209 19.28 7.57 -35.90
C GLY A 209 19.85 7.29 -34.51
N LEU A 210 20.81 8.10 -34.06
CA LEU A 210 21.41 7.98 -32.73
C LEU A 210 20.41 8.20 -31.60
N THR A 211 19.44 9.10 -31.77
CA THR A 211 18.41 9.38 -30.74
C THR A 211 17.33 8.30 -30.75
N TYR A 212 16.85 7.84 -31.90
CA TYR A 212 15.85 6.78 -32.03
C TYR A 212 16.42 5.43 -31.55
N PHE A 213 17.61 5.06 -32.02
CA PHE A 213 18.23 3.80 -31.62
C PHE A 213 18.92 3.86 -30.26
N GLY A 214 19.58 4.97 -29.92
CA GLY A 214 20.13 5.19 -28.58
C GLY A 214 19.04 5.21 -27.51
N THR A 215 17.83 5.68 -27.83
CA THR A 215 16.69 5.57 -26.91
C THR A 215 16.16 4.15 -26.77
N PHE A 216 16.48 3.17 -27.62
CA PHE A 216 16.12 1.76 -27.32
C PHE A 216 16.90 1.19 -26.14
N PHE A 217 18.13 1.65 -25.91
CA PHE A 217 18.95 1.27 -24.76
C PHE A 217 18.71 2.19 -23.55
N ILE A 218 18.47 3.48 -23.79
CA ILE A 218 18.28 4.49 -22.75
C ILE A 218 16.82 4.53 -22.23
N ALA A 219 15.80 4.31 -23.07
CA ALA A 219 14.38 4.41 -22.68
C ALA A 219 13.88 3.31 -21.72
N PRO A 220 14.43 2.08 -21.73
CA PRO A 220 14.18 1.12 -20.67
C PRO A 220 14.66 1.64 -19.31
N ILE A 221 15.79 2.37 -19.28
CA ILE A 221 16.51 2.76 -18.06
C ILE A 221 16.05 4.11 -17.51
N THR A 222 15.64 5.06 -18.36
CA THR A 222 15.36 6.46 -17.96
C THR A 222 14.02 6.68 -17.25
N GLY A 223 13.17 5.66 -17.13
CA GLY A 223 11.87 5.78 -16.47
C GLY A 223 10.89 6.69 -17.24
N ASN A 224 9.61 6.34 -17.24
CA ASN A 224 8.61 6.76 -18.22
C ASN A 224 8.93 6.35 -19.65
N ARG A 225 7.95 6.45 -20.54
CA ARG A 225 8.18 6.43 -21.99
C ARG A 225 8.82 7.75 -22.41
N PHE A 226 10.08 7.96 -21.99
CA PHE A 226 10.83 9.20 -22.12
C PHE A 226 10.80 9.73 -23.55
N TYR A 227 11.19 8.90 -24.51
CA TYR A 227 11.14 9.25 -25.93
C TYR A 227 9.74 9.68 -26.39
N CYS A 228 8.72 8.85 -26.12
CA CYS A 228 7.33 9.15 -26.51
C CYS A 228 6.80 10.43 -25.89
N ARG A 229 7.29 10.82 -24.70
CA ARG A 229 6.83 11.98 -23.96
C ARG A 229 7.59 13.27 -24.30
N TYR A 230 8.88 13.19 -24.58
CA TYR A 230 9.76 14.36 -24.68
C TYR A 230 10.40 14.55 -26.05
N LEU A 231 10.62 13.48 -26.81
CA LEU A 231 11.46 13.55 -28.02
C LEU A 231 10.71 13.19 -29.30
N CYS A 232 9.62 12.42 -29.23
CA CYS A 232 8.97 11.84 -30.41
C CYS A 232 8.17 12.88 -31.22
N PRO A 233 8.62 13.27 -32.44
CA PRO A 233 7.92 14.25 -33.27
C PRO A 233 6.55 13.75 -33.75
N PHE A 234 6.44 12.46 -34.09
CA PHE A 234 5.15 11.80 -34.39
C PHE A 234 4.18 11.86 -33.20
N GLY A 235 4.73 11.79 -31.98
CA GLY A 235 4.03 12.01 -30.71
C GLY A 235 3.62 13.46 -30.44
N ALA A 236 3.96 14.42 -31.31
CA ALA A 236 3.34 15.74 -31.35
C ALA A 236 2.23 15.76 -32.40
N THR A 237 2.55 15.38 -33.65
CA THR A 237 1.65 15.41 -34.81
C THR A 237 0.37 14.62 -34.59
N PHE A 238 0.47 13.36 -34.16
CA PHE A 238 -0.69 12.50 -33.90
C PHE A 238 -1.58 12.99 -32.75
N GLY A 239 -1.10 13.94 -31.95
CA GLY A 239 -1.78 14.42 -30.74
C GLY A 239 -2.79 15.47 -31.10
N LEU A 240 -2.41 16.34 -32.04
CA LEU A 240 -3.32 17.25 -32.72
C LEU A 240 -4.41 16.47 -33.46
N LEU A 241 -4.03 15.41 -34.18
CA LEU A 241 -5.00 14.58 -34.89
C LEU A 241 -6.00 13.90 -33.95
N ASN A 242 -5.61 13.48 -32.76
CA ASN A 242 -6.56 12.95 -31.78
C ASN A 242 -7.55 14.01 -31.28
N HIS A 243 -7.14 15.29 -31.20
CA HIS A 243 -8.00 16.37 -30.72
C HIS A 243 -9.07 16.75 -31.75
N ALA A 244 -8.72 16.70 -33.04
CA ALA A 244 -9.64 16.96 -34.14
C ALA A 244 -10.35 15.69 -34.68
N GLY A 245 -9.84 14.51 -34.36
CA GLY A 245 -10.31 13.21 -34.86
C GLY A 245 -11.36 12.56 -33.95
N PHE A 246 -11.71 11.31 -34.27
CA PHE A 246 -12.82 10.61 -33.59
C PHE A 246 -12.42 9.88 -32.31
N TYR A 247 -11.16 9.99 -31.88
CA TYR A 247 -10.61 9.22 -30.76
C TYR A 247 -10.71 9.96 -29.42
N GLY A 248 -11.21 9.28 -28.40
CA GLY A 248 -11.08 9.77 -27.03
C GLY A 248 -11.42 8.76 -25.94
N ILE A 249 -11.36 9.23 -24.70
CA ILE A 249 -11.69 8.42 -23.52
C ILE A 249 -12.77 9.16 -22.73
N LYS A 250 -13.87 8.47 -22.45
CA LYS A 250 -14.97 8.99 -21.62
C LYS A 250 -15.00 8.28 -20.28
N MET A 251 -15.42 9.01 -19.25
CA MET A 251 -15.66 8.49 -17.91
C MET A 251 -17.14 8.64 -17.55
N ASP A 252 -17.78 7.54 -17.19
CA ASP A 252 -19.04 7.56 -16.47
C ASP A 252 -18.76 7.91 -14.99
N THR A 253 -19.04 9.16 -14.62
CA THR A 253 -18.72 9.69 -13.28
C THR A 253 -19.54 9.01 -12.18
N LYS A 254 -20.72 8.45 -12.52
CA LYS A 254 -21.60 7.72 -11.60
C LYS A 254 -21.08 6.31 -11.33
N GLN A 255 -20.53 5.63 -12.34
CA GLN A 255 -19.91 4.30 -12.18
C GLN A 255 -18.50 4.35 -11.58
N CYS A 256 -17.86 5.53 -11.55
CA CYS A 256 -16.51 5.70 -11.02
C CYS A 256 -16.48 5.73 -9.50
N ILE A 257 -15.76 4.77 -8.90
CA ILE A 257 -15.64 4.55 -7.45
C ILE A 257 -14.38 5.17 -6.82
N ASP A 258 -13.74 6.12 -7.49
CA ASP A 258 -12.61 6.87 -6.93
C ASP A 258 -11.39 6.03 -6.47
N CYS A 259 -11.22 4.83 -7.02
CA CYS A 259 -10.06 3.97 -6.74
C CYS A 259 -8.72 4.52 -7.31
N GLN A 260 -8.78 5.51 -8.22
CA GLN A 260 -7.64 6.15 -8.91
C GLN A 260 -6.68 5.19 -9.63
N ARG A 261 -7.09 3.95 -9.91
CA ARG A 261 -6.25 2.95 -10.58
C ARG A 261 -5.87 3.39 -11.99
N CYS A 262 -6.79 4.02 -12.71
CA CYS A 262 -6.59 4.51 -14.08
C CYS A 262 -5.44 5.54 -14.20
N GLU A 263 -5.32 6.45 -13.23
CA GLU A 263 -4.23 7.42 -13.14
C GLU A 263 -2.93 6.71 -12.75
N ARG A 264 -3.00 5.78 -11.78
CA ARG A 264 -1.85 4.98 -11.34
C ARG A 264 -1.22 4.18 -12.48
N VAL A 265 -1.99 3.57 -13.37
CA VAL A 265 -1.45 2.70 -14.44
C VAL A 265 -0.99 3.46 -15.69
N CYS A 266 -1.19 4.78 -15.74
CA CYS A 266 -0.85 5.58 -16.92
C CYS A 266 0.66 5.82 -17.03
N ASP A 267 1.32 5.14 -17.99
CA ASP A 267 2.75 5.31 -18.28
C ASP A 267 3.12 6.70 -18.86
N MET A 268 2.13 7.51 -19.23
CA MET A 268 2.36 8.89 -19.70
C MET A 268 2.18 9.92 -18.59
N GLY A 269 1.68 9.50 -17.41
CA GLY A 269 1.38 10.40 -16.30
C GLY A 269 0.17 11.31 -16.55
N ILE A 270 -0.70 10.96 -17.51
CA ILE A 270 -1.94 11.69 -17.77
C ILE A 270 -2.83 11.56 -16.53
N PRO A 271 -3.37 12.67 -15.99
CA PRO A 271 -4.25 12.67 -14.83
C PRO A 271 -5.67 12.20 -15.21
N VAL A 272 -5.77 10.93 -15.62
CA VAL A 272 -7.00 10.32 -16.18
C VAL A 272 -8.17 10.43 -15.21
N TRP A 273 -7.94 10.17 -13.93
CA TRP A 273 -8.99 10.23 -12.93
C TRP A 273 -9.47 11.67 -12.72
N ARG A 274 -8.54 12.61 -12.53
CA ARG A 274 -8.84 14.01 -12.29
C ARG A 274 -9.61 14.66 -13.44
N GLN A 275 -9.17 14.45 -14.69
CA GLN A 275 -9.85 14.98 -15.87
C GLN A 275 -11.23 14.34 -16.06
N GLY A 276 -11.31 13.01 -15.99
CA GLY A 276 -12.57 12.30 -16.19
C GLY A 276 -13.62 12.61 -15.12
N LYS A 277 -13.24 12.79 -13.85
CA LYS A 277 -14.19 13.20 -12.80
C LYS A 277 -14.67 14.64 -12.97
N ALA A 278 -13.82 15.54 -13.47
CA ALA A 278 -14.17 16.95 -13.66
C ALA A 278 -15.08 17.17 -14.87
N ALA A 279 -14.78 16.52 -16.00
CA ALA A 279 -15.42 16.81 -17.29
C ALA A 279 -16.22 15.63 -17.89
N GLY A 280 -16.16 14.43 -17.31
CA GLY A 280 -16.72 13.21 -17.93
C GLY A 280 -15.91 12.71 -19.14
N GLU A 281 -14.83 13.40 -19.50
CA GLU A 281 -13.95 13.06 -20.59
C GLU A 281 -12.49 13.41 -20.26
N ILE A 282 -11.57 12.72 -20.91
CA ILE A 282 -10.13 12.93 -20.74
C ILE A 282 -9.69 13.80 -21.91
N THR A 283 -9.38 15.06 -21.64
CA THR A 283 -9.02 16.06 -22.66
C THR A 283 -7.53 16.05 -23.01
N GLY A 284 -6.66 15.56 -22.12
CA GLY A 284 -5.20 15.48 -22.29
C GLY A 284 -4.73 14.35 -23.23
N LEU A 285 -5.34 14.20 -24.40
CA LEU A 285 -5.08 13.11 -25.34
C LEU A 285 -3.87 13.34 -26.26
N GLU A 286 -3.34 14.56 -26.29
CA GLU A 286 -2.13 14.95 -27.01
C GLU A 286 -0.87 14.24 -26.52
N ASP A 287 -0.92 13.69 -25.31
CA ASP A 287 0.12 12.84 -24.71
C ASP A 287 -0.32 11.37 -24.58
N CYS A 288 -1.60 11.07 -24.80
CA CYS A 288 -2.09 9.70 -24.80
C CYS A 288 -1.51 8.93 -25.99
N MET A 289 -1.08 7.69 -25.78
CA MET A 289 -0.62 6.81 -26.86
C MET A 289 -1.62 5.71 -27.20
N GLY A 290 -2.82 5.73 -26.59
CA GLY A 290 -3.87 4.74 -26.87
C GLY A 290 -3.56 3.32 -26.41
N CYS A 291 -2.77 3.13 -25.34
CA CYS A 291 -2.47 1.80 -24.78
C CYS A 291 -3.63 1.14 -24.01
N ALA A 292 -4.72 1.87 -23.78
CA ALA A 292 -5.91 1.47 -23.01
C ALA A 292 -5.68 0.97 -21.58
N ARG A 293 -4.46 1.06 -21.00
CA ARG A 293 -4.17 0.58 -19.64
C ARG A 293 -5.12 1.15 -18.59
N CYS A 294 -5.38 2.45 -18.66
CA CYS A 294 -6.33 3.11 -17.76
C CYS A 294 -7.74 2.51 -17.83
N VAL A 295 -8.19 2.19 -19.05
CA VAL A 295 -9.49 1.58 -19.33
C VAL A 295 -9.55 0.13 -18.86
N ILE A 296 -8.63 -0.73 -19.30
CA ILE A 296 -8.62 -2.15 -18.92
C ILE A 296 -8.35 -2.39 -17.43
N SER A 297 -7.77 -1.42 -16.73
CA SER A 297 -7.59 -1.48 -15.28
C SER A 297 -8.83 -1.09 -14.48
N CYS A 298 -9.83 -0.46 -15.12
CA CYS A 298 -11.03 0.02 -14.46
C CYS A 298 -11.87 -1.17 -13.95
N PRO A 299 -12.11 -1.30 -12.64
CA PRO A 299 -12.85 -2.44 -12.10
C PRO A 299 -14.36 -2.35 -12.31
N THR A 300 -14.89 -1.18 -12.65
CA THR A 300 -16.33 -0.90 -12.76
C THR A 300 -16.77 -0.55 -14.18
N ASP A 301 -15.90 -0.71 -15.18
CA ASP A 301 -16.18 -0.31 -16.58
C ASP A 301 -16.57 1.18 -16.76
N ALA A 302 -16.27 2.02 -15.75
CA ALA A 302 -16.54 3.45 -15.80
C ALA A 302 -15.75 4.21 -16.88
N LEU A 303 -14.71 3.61 -17.44
CA LEU A 303 -13.90 4.21 -18.51
C LEU A 303 -14.13 3.47 -19.82
N ALA A 304 -14.20 4.20 -20.92
CA ALA A 304 -14.30 3.60 -22.25
C ALA A 304 -13.61 4.42 -23.33
N ILE A 305 -13.07 3.72 -24.33
CA ILE A 305 -12.50 4.32 -25.54
C ILE A 305 -13.61 4.52 -26.57
N HIS A 306 -13.58 5.66 -27.27
CA HIS A 306 -14.32 5.87 -28.51
C HIS A 306 -13.36 6.18 -29.65
N ASP A 307 -13.70 5.75 -30.86
CA ASP A 307 -12.99 6.02 -32.12
C ASP A 307 -13.96 5.96 -33.31
N ALA A 308 -13.50 6.11 -34.56
CA ALA A 308 -14.36 6.13 -35.74
C ALA A 308 -15.25 4.89 -35.90
N ARG A 309 -14.94 3.75 -35.27
CA ARG A 309 -15.84 2.58 -35.27
C ARG A 309 -17.17 2.88 -34.57
N ASN A 310 -17.18 3.83 -33.66
CA ASN A 310 -18.38 4.29 -32.96
C ASN A 310 -19.30 5.15 -33.86
N LEU A 311 -18.86 5.59 -35.05
CA LEU A 311 -19.71 6.30 -36.01
C LEU A 311 -20.69 5.35 -36.74
N PHE A 312 -20.29 4.09 -36.94
CA PHE A 312 -21.02 3.13 -37.77
C PHE A 312 -21.84 2.12 -36.96
N ARG A 313 -21.69 2.10 -35.63
CA ARG A 313 -22.47 1.24 -34.72
C ARG A 313 -22.79 1.98 -33.42
N SER A 314 -24.08 2.06 -33.10
CA SER A 314 -24.58 2.50 -31.79
C SER A 314 -24.32 1.42 -30.73
N TYR A 315 -23.06 1.37 -30.25
CA TYR A 315 -22.48 0.58 -29.15
C TYR A 315 -22.04 -0.87 -29.39
N PRO A 316 -20.77 -1.21 -29.02
CA PRO A 316 -20.38 -1.44 -27.63
C PRO A 316 -19.36 -0.43 -27.08
N ARG A 317 -19.51 -0.08 -25.80
CA ARG A 317 -18.54 0.68 -24.98
C ARG A 317 -17.22 -0.11 -25.05
N GLN A 318 -16.14 0.48 -25.56
CA GLN A 318 -14.82 -0.18 -25.49
C GLN A 318 -14.24 -0.01 -24.07
N ASP A 319 -14.95 -0.55 -23.09
CA ASP A 319 -14.64 -0.60 -21.66
C ASP A 319 -13.73 -1.79 -21.31
N ALA A 320 -13.46 -2.01 -20.03
CA ALA A 320 -12.55 -3.09 -19.62
C ALA A 320 -13.14 -4.47 -19.96
N SER A 321 -14.42 -4.70 -19.67
CA SER A 321 -15.13 -5.95 -19.97
C SER A 321 -15.09 -6.29 -21.46
N HIS A 322 -15.40 -5.34 -22.34
CA HIS A 322 -15.33 -5.52 -23.79
C HIS A 322 -13.89 -5.78 -24.26
N LEU A 323 -12.93 -4.95 -23.84
CA LEU A 323 -11.53 -5.04 -24.30
C LEU A 323 -10.81 -6.30 -23.79
N LEU A 324 -11.16 -6.78 -22.60
CA LEU A 324 -10.61 -8.00 -22.01
C LEU A 324 -11.40 -9.26 -22.40
N LYS A 325 -12.53 -9.12 -23.11
CA LYS A 325 -13.50 -10.20 -23.33
C LYS A 325 -13.89 -10.89 -22.02
N ARG A 326 -13.95 -10.11 -20.94
CA ARG A 326 -14.22 -10.59 -19.58
C ARG A 326 -15.72 -10.48 -19.35
N LYS A 327 -16.33 -11.57 -18.86
CA LYS A 327 -17.65 -11.46 -18.21
C LYS A 327 -17.44 -10.69 -16.90
N SER A 328 -18.24 -9.66 -16.65
CA SER A 328 -18.26 -8.98 -15.35
C SER A 328 -18.40 -10.05 -14.26
N ARG A 329 -17.35 -10.23 -13.46
CA ARG A 329 -17.35 -11.26 -12.40
C ARG A 329 -17.99 -10.58 -11.21
N ILE A 330 -19.21 -10.99 -10.86
CA ILE A 330 -19.84 -10.60 -9.61
C ILE A 330 -18.87 -11.01 -8.49
N PRO A 331 -18.37 -10.06 -7.68
CA PRO A 331 -17.48 -10.40 -6.58
C PRO A 331 -18.18 -11.39 -5.65
N ALA A 332 -17.46 -12.40 -5.15
CA ALA A 332 -17.99 -13.27 -4.10
C ALA A 332 -18.49 -12.40 -2.94
N PRO A 333 -19.63 -12.66 -2.29
CA PRO A 333 -20.18 -11.82 -1.23
C PRO A 333 -19.20 -11.67 -0.05
N ARG A 334 -19.36 -10.60 0.74
CA ARG A 334 -18.56 -10.42 1.96
C ARG A 334 -18.97 -11.50 2.95
N ILE A 335 -17.99 -12.20 3.52
CA ILE A 335 -18.23 -13.25 4.50
C ILE A 335 -17.53 -12.85 5.79
N GLU A 336 -18.30 -12.56 6.83
CA GLU A 336 -17.75 -12.36 8.17
C GLU A 336 -17.44 -13.70 8.83
N PRO A 337 -16.42 -13.79 9.69
CA PRO A 337 -16.25 -14.91 10.62
C PRO A 337 -17.53 -15.16 11.43
N SER A 338 -17.95 -16.42 11.53
CA SER A 338 -19.06 -16.79 12.42
C SER A 338 -18.65 -16.65 13.88
N HIS A 339 -19.61 -16.35 14.75
CA HIS A 339 -19.41 -16.42 16.19
C HIS A 339 -19.83 -17.79 16.72
N ARG A 340 -19.08 -18.31 17.69
CA ARG A 340 -19.48 -19.49 18.46
C ARG A 340 -20.83 -19.22 19.16
N PRO A 341 -21.69 -20.24 19.36
CA PRO A 341 -22.97 -20.06 20.02
C PRO A 341 -22.83 -19.39 21.39
N THR A 342 -23.73 -18.48 21.74
CA THR A 342 -23.69 -17.72 23.01
C THR A 342 -23.55 -18.64 24.23
N ALA A 343 -24.34 -19.73 24.28
CA ALA A 343 -24.28 -20.70 25.37
C ALA A 343 -22.89 -21.33 25.53
N VAL A 344 -22.13 -21.52 24.45
CA VAL A 344 -20.74 -22.02 24.53
C VAL A 344 -19.80 -20.90 24.99
N ARG A 345 -19.94 -19.69 24.41
CA ARG A 345 -19.12 -18.52 24.73
C ARG A 345 -19.18 -18.10 26.19
N LEU A 346 -20.31 -18.28 26.85
CA LEU A 346 -20.50 -17.94 28.27
C LEU A 346 -19.83 -18.95 29.21
N ASN A 347 -19.55 -20.17 28.75
CA ASN A 347 -18.96 -21.24 29.56
C ASN A 347 -17.45 -21.38 29.41
N ASP A 348 -16.80 -20.56 28.55
CA ASP A 348 -15.36 -20.57 28.40
C ASP A 348 -14.76 -19.18 28.11
N TRP A 349 -13.43 -19.13 28.04
CA TRP A 349 -12.65 -17.92 27.79
C TRP A 349 -11.93 -17.96 26.44
N ARG A 350 -12.35 -18.84 25.54
CA ARG A 350 -11.79 -18.94 24.19
C ARG A 350 -12.35 -17.85 23.29
N GLU A 351 -11.69 -17.59 22.16
CA GLU A 351 -12.10 -16.54 21.22
C GLU A 351 -13.53 -16.74 20.72
N ALA A 352 -14.27 -15.64 20.55
CA ALA A 352 -15.67 -15.70 20.12
C ALA A 352 -15.83 -16.07 18.64
N GLU A 353 -14.89 -15.65 17.78
CA GLU A 353 -14.94 -15.85 16.33
C GLU A 353 -14.30 -17.16 15.89
N GLU A 354 -14.93 -17.82 14.91
CA GLU A 354 -14.38 -18.98 14.22
C GLU A 354 -13.60 -18.54 12.98
N PRO A 355 -12.37 -19.06 12.77
CA PRO A 355 -11.59 -18.73 11.58
C PRO A 355 -12.29 -19.13 10.29
N LEU A 356 -12.21 -18.28 9.27
CA LEU A 356 -12.67 -18.62 7.93
C LEU A 356 -11.78 -19.71 7.31
N SER A 357 -12.38 -20.59 6.51
CA SER A 357 -11.61 -21.57 5.72
C SER A 357 -10.66 -20.85 4.75
N LEU A 358 -9.54 -21.49 4.39
CA LEU A 358 -8.58 -20.93 3.43
C LEU A 358 -9.24 -20.58 2.08
N LYS A 359 -10.18 -21.41 1.64
CA LYS A 359 -10.95 -21.14 0.42
C LYS A 359 -11.81 -19.88 0.55
N ALA A 360 -12.49 -19.70 1.68
CA ALA A 360 -13.26 -18.49 1.94
C ALA A 360 -12.35 -17.25 2.03
N LEU A 361 -11.19 -17.35 2.68
CA LEU A 361 -10.22 -16.26 2.76
C LEU A 361 -9.64 -15.89 1.40
N GLN A 362 -9.31 -16.88 0.56
CA GLN A 362 -8.86 -16.63 -0.81
C GLN A 362 -9.93 -15.86 -1.60
N LEU A 363 -11.20 -16.26 -1.49
CA LEU A 363 -12.32 -15.56 -2.11
C LEU A 363 -12.51 -14.14 -1.56
N GLN A 364 -12.34 -13.93 -0.25
CA GLN A 364 -12.37 -12.58 0.33
C GLN A 364 -11.19 -11.73 -0.15
N ALA A 365 -10.00 -12.31 -0.30
CA ALA A 365 -8.84 -11.61 -0.83
C ALA A 365 -9.00 -11.23 -2.31
N GLU A 366 -9.63 -12.09 -3.13
CA GLU A 366 -9.99 -11.80 -4.53
C GLU A 366 -10.93 -10.60 -4.69
N ARG A 367 -11.66 -10.20 -3.63
CA ARG A 367 -12.48 -8.97 -3.64
C ARG A 367 -11.64 -7.70 -3.71
N CYS A 368 -10.34 -7.75 -3.39
CA CYS A 368 -9.45 -6.57 -3.45
C CYS A 368 -9.42 -5.96 -4.86
N LEU A 369 -9.60 -4.64 -4.95
CA LEU A 369 -9.63 -3.91 -6.23
C LEU A 369 -8.24 -3.51 -6.76
N ASP A 370 -7.18 -3.72 -5.97
CA ASP A 370 -5.83 -3.18 -6.25
C ASP A 370 -5.89 -1.67 -6.55
N CYS A 371 -6.47 -0.90 -5.61
CA CYS A 371 -6.71 0.53 -5.77
C CYS A 371 -5.40 1.31 -6.04
N GLY A 372 -5.48 2.28 -6.95
CA GLY A 372 -4.38 3.20 -7.30
C GLY A 372 -3.95 4.14 -6.17
N VAL A 373 -4.82 4.35 -5.18
CA VAL A 373 -4.49 4.97 -3.90
C VAL A 373 -5.18 4.14 -2.82
N PRO A 374 -4.49 3.17 -2.19
CA PRO A 374 -5.13 2.22 -1.29
C PRO A 374 -5.49 2.91 0.04
N GLY A 375 -6.77 3.27 0.20
CA GLY A 375 -7.30 3.85 1.44
C GLY A 375 -7.04 2.95 2.65
N CYS A 376 -7.19 1.63 2.48
CA CYS A 376 -6.91 0.65 3.52
C CYS A 376 -5.49 0.74 4.10
N ARG A 377 -4.47 0.89 3.24
CA ARG A 377 -3.07 1.06 3.65
C ARG A 377 -2.83 2.42 4.28
N ASN A 378 -3.43 3.48 3.75
CA ASN A 378 -3.26 4.84 4.28
C ASN A 378 -3.92 4.99 5.66
N ALA A 379 -5.04 4.32 5.91
CA ALA A 379 -5.74 4.34 7.19
C ALA A 379 -5.13 3.38 8.22
N CYS A 380 -4.29 2.42 7.80
CA CYS A 380 -3.53 1.60 8.72
C CYS A 380 -2.37 2.42 9.31
N PRO A 381 -2.29 2.61 10.64
CA PRO A 381 -1.20 3.40 11.25
C PRO A 381 0.19 2.81 10.99
N LEU A 382 0.27 1.49 10.80
CA LEU A 382 1.50 0.80 10.41
C LEU A 382 1.80 0.89 8.91
N GLY A 383 0.89 1.42 8.08
CA GLY A 383 1.09 1.50 6.63
C GLY A 383 1.26 0.13 5.99
N ASN A 384 0.60 -0.89 6.54
CA ASN A 384 0.73 -2.30 6.13
C ASN A 384 0.55 -2.47 4.62
N PHE A 385 1.26 -3.44 4.04
CA PHE A 385 1.20 -3.78 2.62
C PHE A 385 -0.08 -4.55 2.26
N ILE A 386 -1.24 -4.01 2.67
CA ILE A 386 -2.56 -4.65 2.60
C ILE A 386 -2.89 -5.13 1.18
N PRO A 387 -2.78 -4.30 0.13
CA PRO A 387 -3.04 -4.78 -1.23
C PRO A 387 -2.09 -5.92 -1.64
N ASP A 388 -0.83 -5.85 -1.23
CA ASP A 388 0.23 -6.77 -1.65
C ASP A 388 0.02 -8.18 -1.03
N TRP A 389 -0.26 -8.27 0.27
CA TRP A 389 -0.54 -9.58 0.89
C TRP A 389 -1.94 -10.10 0.56
N LEU A 390 -2.92 -9.23 0.27
CA LEU A 390 -4.22 -9.67 -0.28
C LEU A 390 -4.05 -10.24 -1.68
N GLU A 391 -3.19 -9.65 -2.52
CA GLU A 391 -2.89 -10.20 -3.85
C GLU A 391 -2.21 -11.57 -3.75
N ALA A 392 -1.23 -11.73 -2.86
CA ALA A 392 -0.59 -13.02 -2.61
C ALA A 392 -1.60 -14.07 -2.10
N ALA A 393 -2.46 -13.70 -1.14
CA ALA A 393 -3.52 -14.57 -0.62
C ALA A 393 -4.54 -14.96 -1.71
N ALA A 394 -4.95 -14.03 -2.57
CA ALA A 394 -5.84 -14.30 -3.69
C ALA A 394 -5.26 -15.32 -4.69
N ARG A 395 -3.93 -15.31 -4.87
CA ARG A 395 -3.20 -16.30 -5.70
C ARG A 395 -2.96 -17.63 -4.99
N GLY A 396 -3.30 -17.76 -3.71
CA GLY A 396 -3.00 -18.93 -2.89
C GLY A 396 -1.52 -19.04 -2.47
N ASP A 397 -0.73 -17.98 -2.65
CA ASP A 397 0.67 -17.93 -2.19
C ASP A 397 0.72 -17.53 -0.71
N TRP A 398 0.30 -18.47 0.15
CA TRP A 398 0.18 -18.27 1.59
C TRP A 398 1.50 -17.93 2.26
N LYS A 399 2.62 -18.45 1.73
CA LYS A 399 3.95 -18.17 2.26
C LYS A 399 4.33 -16.71 2.01
N ALA A 400 4.24 -16.24 0.76
CA ALA A 400 4.54 -14.85 0.46
C ALA A 400 3.58 -13.89 1.17
N ALA A 401 2.29 -14.24 1.27
CA ALA A 401 1.30 -13.46 2.01
C ALA A 401 1.66 -13.33 3.50
N GLY A 402 2.09 -14.43 4.13
CA GLY A 402 2.59 -14.43 5.51
C GLY A 402 3.85 -13.58 5.70
N ASP A 403 4.84 -13.73 4.81
CA ASP A 403 6.07 -12.93 4.83
C ASP A 403 5.76 -11.42 4.72
N LEU A 404 4.81 -11.05 3.85
CA LEU A 404 4.38 -9.66 3.66
C LEU A 404 3.58 -9.10 4.85
N VAL A 405 2.73 -9.90 5.51
CA VAL A 405 1.94 -9.44 6.67
C VAL A 405 2.84 -9.08 7.86
N HIS A 406 3.92 -9.86 8.06
CA HIS A 406 4.91 -9.60 9.09
C HIS A 406 5.99 -8.57 8.71
N ALA A 407 6.07 -8.15 7.44
CA ALA A 407 7.10 -7.21 7.01
C ALA A 407 6.97 -5.83 7.69
N THR A 408 5.73 -5.35 7.88
CA THR A 408 5.41 -4.02 8.41
C THR A 408 4.85 -4.04 9.83
N SER A 409 4.18 -5.13 10.23
CA SER A 409 3.58 -5.27 11.56
C SER A 409 4.41 -6.18 12.46
N PRO A 410 4.77 -5.75 13.69
CA PRO A 410 5.45 -6.61 14.64
C PRO A 410 4.50 -7.60 15.34
N LEU A 411 3.19 -7.34 15.34
CA LEU A 411 2.16 -8.16 16.00
C LEU A 411 0.88 -8.31 15.12
N PRO A 412 0.98 -8.79 13.87
CA PRO A 412 -0.20 -8.90 12.99
C PRO A 412 -1.26 -9.88 13.51
N GLU A 413 -0.87 -10.94 14.21
CA GLU A 413 -1.78 -11.88 14.89
C GLU A 413 -2.62 -11.21 15.99
N VAL A 414 -2.12 -10.11 16.56
CA VAL A 414 -2.87 -9.27 17.51
C VAL A 414 -3.74 -8.28 16.75
N CYS A 415 -3.16 -7.56 15.76
CA CYS A 415 -3.87 -6.54 14.98
C CYS A 415 -5.12 -7.09 14.29
N GLY A 416 -5.04 -8.28 13.70
CA GLY A 416 -6.16 -8.92 13.02
C GLY A 416 -7.37 -9.19 13.94
N ARG A 417 -7.16 -9.22 15.26
CA ARG A 417 -8.20 -9.47 16.28
C ARG A 417 -8.78 -8.21 16.91
N ILE A 418 -7.90 -7.30 17.32
CA ILE A 418 -8.30 -6.19 18.21
C ILE A 418 -8.39 -4.83 17.53
N CYS A 419 -7.86 -4.68 16.32
CA CYS A 419 -8.02 -3.42 15.60
C CYS A 419 -9.50 -3.17 15.31
N PRO A 420 -10.03 -1.96 15.49
CA PRO A 420 -11.36 -1.61 15.01
C PRO A 420 -11.31 -1.38 13.50
N GLN A 421 -11.32 -2.44 12.68
CA GLN A 421 -11.07 -2.34 11.24
C GLN A 421 -12.06 -1.41 10.52
N HIS A 422 -13.30 -1.35 11.00
CA HIS A 422 -14.35 -0.43 10.53
C HIS A 422 -13.99 1.07 10.64
N ARG A 423 -13.08 1.46 11.55
CA ARG A 423 -12.55 2.84 11.66
C ARG A 423 -11.21 3.03 10.96
N LEU A 424 -10.59 1.93 10.54
CA LEU A 424 -9.25 1.89 9.98
C LEU A 424 -9.29 1.37 8.54
N CYS A 425 -8.66 0.22 8.30
CA CYS A 425 -8.40 -0.31 6.97
C CYS A 425 -9.67 -0.70 6.20
N GLU A 426 -10.66 -1.27 6.87
CA GLU A 426 -11.92 -1.68 6.25
C GLU A 426 -12.87 -0.49 6.09
N GLY A 427 -12.90 0.45 7.03
CA GLY A 427 -13.61 1.72 6.88
C GLY A 427 -13.13 2.53 5.68
N ALA A 428 -11.82 2.55 5.44
CA ALA A 428 -11.18 3.24 4.32
C ALA A 428 -11.12 2.40 3.02
N CYS A 429 -11.70 1.20 2.99
CA CYS A 429 -11.73 0.38 1.79
C CYS A 429 -12.69 0.99 0.76
N THR A 430 -12.24 1.17 -0.48
CA THR A 430 -13.08 1.72 -1.57
C THR A 430 -14.36 0.89 -1.78
N ARG A 431 -14.33 -0.41 -1.49
CA ARG A 431 -15.51 -1.29 -1.60
C ARG A 431 -16.57 -1.08 -0.52
N THR A 432 -16.28 -0.34 0.55
CA THR A 432 -17.25 -0.10 1.63
C THR A 432 -18.52 0.57 1.13
N GLN A 433 -18.41 1.43 0.11
CA GLN A 433 -19.54 2.10 -0.54
C GLN A 433 -20.26 1.22 -1.58
N LEU A 434 -19.80 -0.02 -1.78
CA LEU A 434 -20.35 -1.00 -2.73
C LEU A 434 -21.03 -2.13 -1.93
N GLU A 435 -20.54 -3.36 -2.09
CA GLU A 435 -21.07 -4.58 -1.45
C GLU A 435 -20.29 -4.92 -0.16
N GLY A 436 -19.76 -3.91 0.54
CA GLY A 436 -18.93 -4.05 1.74
C GLY A 436 -17.43 -4.21 1.48
N ALA A 437 -16.63 -3.84 2.48
CA ALA A 437 -15.16 -3.91 2.43
C ALA A 437 -14.63 -5.34 2.21
N VAL A 438 -13.35 -5.46 1.89
CA VAL A 438 -12.61 -6.72 2.07
C VAL A 438 -12.51 -7.00 3.58
N THR A 439 -12.62 -8.25 4.01
CA THR A 439 -12.46 -8.66 5.42
C THR A 439 -10.98 -8.73 5.80
N ILE A 440 -10.33 -7.56 5.76
CA ILE A 440 -8.89 -7.38 5.96
C ILE A 440 -8.45 -7.96 7.31
N GLY A 441 -9.20 -7.72 8.39
CA GLY A 441 -8.86 -8.23 9.72
C GLY A 441 -8.83 -9.75 9.79
N ALA A 442 -9.85 -10.41 9.22
CA ALA A 442 -9.94 -11.87 9.19
C ALA A 442 -8.82 -12.52 8.36
N VAL A 443 -8.45 -11.89 7.24
CA VAL A 443 -7.33 -12.35 6.41
C VAL A 443 -6.00 -12.12 7.12
N GLU A 444 -5.76 -10.94 7.71
CA GLU A 444 -4.54 -10.62 8.47
C GLU A 444 -4.32 -11.62 9.62
N ARG A 445 -5.37 -11.87 10.42
CA ARG A 445 -5.36 -12.84 11.51
C ARG A 445 -4.87 -14.21 11.04
N THR A 446 -5.51 -14.76 10.01
CA THR A 446 -5.23 -16.12 9.56
C THR A 446 -3.86 -16.24 8.88
N LEU A 447 -3.46 -15.23 8.10
CA LEU A 447 -2.14 -15.19 7.46
C LEU A 447 -1.03 -15.15 8.49
N ALA A 448 -1.17 -14.32 9.54
CA ALA A 448 -0.19 -14.22 10.61
C ALA A 448 -0.01 -15.55 11.33
N GLU A 449 -1.09 -16.18 11.77
CA GLU A 449 -1.01 -17.46 12.50
C GLU A 449 -0.45 -18.59 11.65
N ARG A 450 -0.93 -18.71 10.40
CA ARG A 450 -0.43 -19.72 9.48
C ARG A 450 1.05 -19.55 9.20
N ALA A 451 1.53 -18.31 9.07
CA ALA A 451 2.95 -18.04 8.90
C ALA A 451 3.73 -18.55 10.12
N LEU A 452 3.28 -18.20 11.33
CA LEU A 452 3.93 -18.66 12.57
C LEU A 452 3.92 -20.19 12.66
N ASP A 453 2.82 -20.86 12.31
CA ASP A 453 2.67 -22.33 12.33
C ASP A 453 3.56 -23.01 11.29
N ALA A 454 3.76 -22.37 10.14
CA ALA A 454 4.70 -22.79 9.11
C ALA A 454 6.17 -22.48 9.48
N GLY A 455 6.45 -22.05 10.71
CA GLY A 455 7.80 -21.80 11.20
C GLY A 455 8.38 -20.45 10.81
N TRP A 456 7.55 -19.46 10.45
CA TRP A 456 8.01 -18.09 10.22
C TRP A 456 8.76 -17.55 11.44
N ARG A 457 9.81 -16.78 11.19
CA ARG A 457 10.65 -16.16 12.22
C ARG A 457 10.91 -14.69 11.90
N PRO A 458 11.07 -13.83 12.93
CA PRO A 458 11.54 -12.47 12.76
C PRO A 458 12.89 -12.44 12.03
N ILE A 459 13.15 -11.34 11.33
CA ILE A 459 14.40 -11.15 10.59
C ILE A 459 15.53 -10.95 11.60
N GLU A 460 16.49 -11.87 11.60
CA GLU A 460 17.71 -11.75 12.38
C GLU A 460 18.66 -10.72 11.75
N PRO A 461 19.39 -9.93 12.56
CA PRO A 461 20.35 -8.97 12.04
C PRO A 461 21.57 -9.68 11.44
N VAL A 462 21.92 -9.31 10.21
CA VAL A 462 23.12 -9.85 9.53
C VAL A 462 24.41 -9.41 10.24
N ARG A 463 24.42 -8.21 10.83
CA ARG A 463 25.58 -7.66 11.56
C ARG A 463 25.12 -6.84 12.75
N ARG A 464 25.80 -7.00 13.89
CA ARG A 464 25.59 -6.15 15.07
C ARG A 464 26.29 -4.80 14.90
N THR A 465 25.63 -3.73 15.33
CA THR A 465 26.13 -2.35 15.22
C THR A 465 27.09 -1.96 16.35
N GLY A 466 27.11 -2.75 17.43
CA GLY A 466 27.80 -2.42 18.68
C GLY A 466 27.05 -1.40 19.56
N ARG A 467 25.91 -0.88 19.10
CA ARG A 467 25.06 0.04 19.86
C ARG A 467 24.08 -0.72 20.76
N LYS A 468 23.80 -0.16 21.93
CA LYS A 468 22.90 -0.72 22.96
C LYS A 468 21.73 0.21 23.24
N VAL A 469 20.53 -0.33 23.30
CA VAL A 469 19.31 0.42 23.62
C VAL A 469 18.49 -0.30 24.69
N GLY A 470 18.14 0.43 25.74
CA GLY A 470 17.22 -0.01 26.78
C GLY A 470 15.78 0.42 26.46
N ILE A 471 14.84 -0.49 26.58
CA ILE A 471 13.41 -0.25 26.34
C ILE A 471 12.66 -0.49 27.64
N ILE A 472 11.92 0.51 28.12
CA ILE A 472 11.13 0.40 29.36
C ILE A 472 9.66 0.27 28.98
N GLY A 473 9.09 -0.90 29.29
CA GLY A 473 7.74 -1.32 28.92
C GLY A 473 7.75 -2.31 27.76
N ALA A 474 7.25 -3.52 28.01
CA ALA A 474 7.05 -4.61 27.07
C ALA A 474 5.64 -4.62 26.46
N GLY A 475 4.98 -3.45 26.42
CA GLY A 475 3.73 -3.24 25.68
C GLY A 475 3.92 -3.14 24.16
N PRO A 476 2.84 -2.91 23.38
CA PRO A 476 2.91 -2.87 21.92
C PRO A 476 3.94 -1.89 21.35
N ALA A 477 4.07 -0.70 21.96
CA ALA A 477 5.06 0.30 21.54
C ALA A 477 6.50 -0.17 21.77
N GLY A 478 6.79 -0.71 22.95
CA GLY A 478 8.12 -1.22 23.29
C GLY A 478 8.51 -2.43 22.43
N LEU A 479 7.62 -3.39 22.24
CA LEU A 479 7.85 -4.56 21.37
C LEU A 479 8.10 -4.15 19.91
N SER A 480 7.35 -3.17 19.40
CA SER A 480 7.55 -2.62 18.06
C SER A 480 8.92 -1.92 17.93
N CYS A 481 9.29 -1.11 18.92
CA CYS A 481 10.59 -0.44 18.95
C CYS A 481 11.74 -1.46 19.01
N ALA A 482 11.59 -2.49 19.86
CA ALA A 482 12.57 -3.55 20.05
C ALA A 482 12.82 -4.35 18.79
N GLU A 483 11.75 -4.80 18.11
CA GLU A 483 11.86 -5.56 16.86
C GLU A 483 12.59 -4.76 15.79
N ARG A 484 12.26 -3.48 15.63
CA ARG A 484 12.85 -2.62 14.60
C ARG A 484 14.33 -2.33 14.85
N LEU A 485 14.70 -2.05 16.09
CA LEU A 485 16.09 -1.83 16.49
C LEU A 485 16.92 -3.11 16.36
N ASN A 486 16.41 -4.24 16.84
CA ASN A 486 17.11 -5.53 16.75
C ASN A 486 17.33 -5.95 15.30
N ARG A 487 16.32 -5.79 14.44
CA ARG A 487 16.43 -6.05 12.99
C ARG A 487 17.51 -5.20 12.32
N ALA A 488 17.75 -3.98 12.82
CA ALA A 488 18.83 -3.10 12.36
C ALA A 488 20.21 -3.41 12.98
N GLY A 489 20.31 -4.44 13.82
CA GLY A 489 21.57 -4.90 14.42
C GLY A 489 21.91 -4.24 15.76
N VAL A 490 21.02 -3.42 16.33
CA VAL A 490 21.19 -2.86 17.68
C VAL A 490 20.98 -3.96 18.72
N GLU A 491 21.75 -3.93 19.79
CA GLU A 491 21.57 -4.80 20.94
C GLU A 491 20.48 -4.21 21.86
N VAL A 492 19.40 -4.96 22.06
CA VAL A 492 18.19 -4.45 22.73
C VAL A 492 17.89 -5.26 23.97
N THR A 493 17.66 -4.56 25.09
CA THR A 493 17.12 -5.14 26.32
C THR A 493 15.81 -4.44 26.68
N VAL A 494 14.73 -5.22 26.83
CA VAL A 494 13.40 -4.75 27.23
C VAL A 494 13.20 -5.04 28.72
N PHE A 495 12.84 -4.01 29.48
CA PHE A 495 12.55 -4.07 30.90
C PHE A 495 11.05 -3.88 31.12
N ASP A 496 10.43 -4.72 31.95
CA ASP A 496 9.03 -4.54 32.36
C ASP A 496 8.84 -4.93 33.83
N ARG A 497 7.91 -4.24 34.49
CA ARG A 497 7.49 -4.53 35.87
C ARG A 497 6.70 -5.83 35.97
N SER A 498 6.00 -6.20 34.90
CA SER A 498 5.26 -7.45 34.76
C SER A 498 6.20 -8.61 34.47
N ASP A 499 5.84 -9.80 34.94
CA ASP A 499 6.53 -11.07 34.66
C ASP A 499 6.29 -11.58 33.23
N LYS A 500 5.31 -10.99 32.52
CA LYS A 500 4.91 -11.34 31.15
C LYS A 500 4.87 -10.09 30.27
N ILE A 501 5.24 -10.26 29.00
CA ILE A 501 5.16 -9.19 27.99
C ILE A 501 3.71 -8.89 27.60
N GLY A 502 3.51 -7.77 26.92
CA GLY A 502 2.24 -7.40 26.26
C GLY A 502 1.56 -6.18 26.86
N GLY A 503 1.95 -5.74 28.07
CA GLY A 503 1.29 -4.64 28.77
C GLY A 503 -0.22 -4.86 28.88
N LEU A 504 -1.04 -3.87 28.51
CA LEU A 504 -2.51 -4.02 28.52
C LEU A 504 -3.04 -5.11 27.57
N LEU A 505 -2.27 -5.59 26.59
CA LEU A 505 -2.66 -6.78 25.82
C LEU A 505 -2.69 -8.04 26.69
N GLN A 506 -1.83 -8.08 27.71
CA GLN A 506 -1.71 -9.19 28.66
C GLN A 506 -2.64 -9.01 29.85
N THR A 507 -2.70 -7.81 30.43
CA THR A 507 -3.42 -7.53 31.68
C THR A 507 -4.83 -6.98 31.48
N GLY A 508 -5.09 -6.21 30.42
CA GLY A 508 -6.37 -5.55 30.19
C GLY A 508 -7.30 -6.34 29.27
N VAL A 509 -6.83 -6.68 28.06
CA VAL A 509 -7.65 -7.34 27.04
C VAL A 509 -7.99 -8.77 27.49
N PRO A 510 -9.25 -9.21 27.52
CA PRO A 510 -9.59 -10.58 27.93
C PRO A 510 -9.12 -11.67 26.96
N ALA A 511 -8.94 -12.89 27.47
CA ALA A 511 -8.56 -14.07 26.68
C ALA A 511 -9.57 -14.41 25.55
N PHE A 512 -10.86 -14.13 25.75
CA PHE A 512 -11.90 -14.36 24.75
C PHE A 512 -11.87 -13.38 23.55
N LYS A 513 -10.96 -12.38 23.59
CA LYS A 513 -10.64 -11.49 22.46
C LYS A 513 -9.22 -11.70 21.94
N LEU A 514 -8.29 -12.00 22.83
CA LEU A 514 -6.88 -12.22 22.49
C LEU A 514 -6.30 -13.30 23.39
N ASP A 515 -6.07 -14.49 22.82
CA ASP A 515 -5.40 -15.59 23.50
C ASP A 515 -3.98 -15.18 23.92
N LYS A 516 -3.68 -15.33 25.22
CA LYS A 516 -2.38 -14.96 25.81
C LYS A 516 -1.25 -15.86 25.36
N VAL A 517 -1.56 -17.06 24.86
CA VAL A 517 -0.56 -17.96 24.24
C VAL A 517 0.12 -17.29 23.06
N LEU A 518 -0.57 -16.41 22.32
CA LEU A 518 0.01 -15.67 21.20
C LEU A 518 1.13 -14.72 21.66
N LEU A 519 0.94 -14.05 22.80
CA LEU A 519 1.96 -13.15 23.37
C LEU A 519 3.17 -13.94 23.87
N ALA A 520 2.97 -15.08 24.54
CA ALA A 520 4.06 -15.95 24.97
C ALA A 520 4.85 -16.52 23.77
N ARG A 521 4.15 -16.95 22.72
CA ARG A 521 4.79 -17.40 21.46
C ARG A 521 5.60 -16.28 20.82
N ARG A 522 5.04 -15.07 20.79
CA ARG A 522 5.73 -13.89 20.25
C ARG A 522 6.98 -13.54 21.05
N GLN A 523 6.93 -13.61 22.38
CA GLN A 523 8.10 -13.42 23.24
C GLN A 523 9.23 -14.36 22.82
N THR A 524 8.93 -15.66 22.71
CA THR A 524 9.91 -16.68 22.33
C THR A 524 10.54 -16.38 20.96
N LEU A 525 9.76 -15.91 20.00
CA LEU A 525 10.28 -15.55 18.67
C LEU A 525 11.19 -14.31 18.71
N LEU A 526 10.84 -13.31 19.52
CA LEU A 526 11.64 -12.10 19.69
C LEU A 526 12.94 -12.40 20.44
N GLU A 527 12.90 -13.25 21.46
CA GLU A 527 14.08 -13.75 22.18
C GLU A 527 15.04 -14.49 21.24
N ARG A 528 14.50 -15.42 20.43
CA ARG A 528 15.29 -16.13 19.42
C ARG A 528 15.92 -15.21 18.38
N SER A 529 15.29 -14.07 18.09
CA SER A 529 15.87 -13.05 17.19
C SER A 529 16.99 -12.23 17.82
N GLY A 530 17.22 -12.37 19.14
CA GLY A 530 18.29 -11.74 19.90
C GLY A 530 17.88 -10.56 20.78
N ILE A 531 16.57 -10.38 21.04
CA ILE A 531 16.08 -9.38 21.99
C ILE A 531 16.13 -9.99 23.40
N ARG A 532 16.65 -9.26 24.39
CA ARG A 532 16.64 -9.71 25.78
C ARG A 532 15.47 -9.11 26.54
N PHE A 533 14.85 -9.90 27.42
CA PHE A 533 13.79 -9.45 28.31
C PHE A 533 14.24 -9.58 29.76
N THR A 534 14.09 -8.49 30.51
CA THR A 534 14.28 -8.40 31.95
C THR A 534 12.92 -8.06 32.57
N LEU A 535 12.14 -9.10 32.84
CA LEU A 535 10.76 -9.01 33.33
C LEU A 535 10.72 -9.01 34.87
N GLY A 536 9.58 -8.64 35.46
CA GLY A 536 9.41 -8.54 36.91
C GLY A 536 10.26 -7.44 37.56
N THR A 537 10.79 -6.50 36.78
CA THR A 537 11.75 -5.49 37.23
C THR A 537 11.13 -4.10 37.07
N PRO A 538 10.57 -3.51 38.14
CA PRO A 538 10.15 -2.11 38.11
C PRO A 538 11.38 -1.21 37.93
N VAL A 539 11.29 -0.22 37.03
CA VAL A 539 12.35 0.76 36.80
C VAL A 539 12.03 2.04 37.55
N ASP A 540 12.86 2.37 38.54
CA ASP A 540 12.84 3.64 39.26
C ASP A 540 13.89 4.63 38.70
N GLY A 541 14.04 5.78 39.35
CA GLY A 541 14.98 6.82 38.91
C GLY A 541 16.45 6.40 38.98
N ALA A 542 16.84 5.60 39.99
CA ALA A 542 18.21 5.11 40.13
C ALA A 542 18.52 4.10 39.02
N MET A 543 17.61 3.15 38.78
CA MET A 543 17.72 2.18 37.69
C MET A 543 17.73 2.87 36.32
N LEU A 544 16.87 3.87 36.07
CA LEU A 544 16.92 4.60 34.79
C LEU A 544 18.26 5.32 34.60
N SER A 545 18.81 5.92 35.65
CA SER A 545 20.13 6.56 35.60
C SER A 545 21.23 5.54 35.25
N HIS A 546 21.22 4.39 35.91
CA HIS A 546 22.12 3.28 35.59
C HIS A 546 21.96 2.81 34.13
N LEU A 547 20.73 2.71 33.62
CA LEU A 547 20.48 2.34 32.22
C LEU A 547 20.99 3.38 31.23
N LEU A 548 20.95 4.67 31.58
CA LEU A 548 21.52 5.74 30.74
C LEU A 548 23.05 5.67 30.65
N ASP A 549 23.73 5.14 31.66
CA ASP A 549 25.19 4.97 31.62
C ASP A 549 25.62 3.77 30.74
N HIS A 550 24.76 2.76 30.62
CA HIS A 550 25.07 1.51 29.94
C HIS A 550 24.45 1.36 28.54
N ASN A 551 23.61 2.31 28.12
CA ASN A 551 22.96 2.30 26.82
C ASN A 551 23.19 3.61 26.07
N ASP A 552 23.29 3.52 24.74
CA ASP A 552 23.42 4.69 23.87
C ASP A 552 22.12 5.50 23.80
N ALA A 553 20.97 4.85 23.96
CA ALA A 553 19.66 5.47 24.00
C ALA A 553 18.68 4.65 24.85
N ILE A 554 17.60 5.31 25.30
CA ILE A 554 16.49 4.68 26.01
C ILE A 554 15.16 4.99 25.30
N PHE A 555 14.24 4.04 25.30
CA PHE A 555 12.85 4.24 24.88
C PHE A 555 11.87 3.99 26.03
N LEU A 556 10.90 4.89 26.20
CA LEU A 556 9.85 4.82 27.22
C LEU A 556 8.49 4.47 26.60
N GLY A 557 8.03 3.24 26.84
CA GLY A 557 6.72 2.71 26.44
C GLY A 557 5.83 2.40 27.64
N LEU A 558 5.63 3.37 28.54
CA LEU A 558 5.00 3.15 29.86
C LEU A 558 3.48 2.90 29.80
N GLY A 559 2.83 3.31 28.72
CA GLY A 559 1.37 3.20 28.54
C GLY A 559 0.56 4.18 29.40
N ALA A 560 -0.77 4.01 29.37
CA ALA A 560 -1.72 4.77 30.18
C ALA A 560 -2.41 3.82 31.18
N GLN A 561 -1.75 3.53 32.29
CA GLN A 561 -2.15 2.46 33.21
C GLN A 561 -2.95 2.94 34.42
N LYS A 562 -3.35 4.21 34.47
CA LYS A 562 -4.13 4.77 35.58
C LYS A 562 -5.55 5.06 35.14
N SER A 563 -6.55 4.57 35.87
CA SER A 563 -7.96 4.90 35.60
C SER A 563 -8.22 6.39 35.81
N HIS A 564 -9.18 6.94 35.06
CA HIS A 564 -9.69 8.28 35.35
C HIS A 564 -10.35 8.30 36.72
N ALA A 565 -9.92 9.24 37.57
CA ALA A 565 -10.65 9.55 38.79
C ALA A 565 -11.87 10.41 38.45
N ILE A 566 -13.01 10.04 39.00
CA ILE A 566 -14.18 10.92 39.07
C ILE A 566 -14.53 11.11 40.54
N GLU A 567 -15.03 12.29 40.89
CA GLU A 567 -15.59 12.50 42.23
C GLU A 567 -17.00 11.92 42.25
N LEU A 568 -17.10 10.61 42.51
CA LEU A 568 -18.36 9.92 42.67
C LEU A 568 -18.57 9.57 44.15
N PRO A 569 -19.59 10.14 44.82
CA PRO A 569 -19.96 9.75 46.17
C PRO A 569 -20.10 8.22 46.28
N GLY A 570 -19.51 7.64 47.33
CA GLY A 570 -19.54 6.19 47.55
C GLY A 570 -18.61 5.35 46.66
N GLN A 571 -17.72 5.96 45.87
CA GLN A 571 -16.76 5.20 45.03
C GLN A 571 -15.78 4.31 45.80
N THR A 572 -15.59 4.57 47.10
CA THR A 572 -14.73 3.79 48.00
C THR A 572 -15.49 2.67 48.71
N LEU A 573 -16.80 2.53 48.49
CA LEU A 573 -17.60 1.46 49.08
C LEU A 573 -17.09 0.10 48.58
N PRO A 574 -17.01 -0.91 49.46
CA PRO A 574 -16.81 -2.29 49.04
C PRO A 574 -17.78 -2.69 47.93
N GLY A 575 -17.26 -3.34 46.90
CA GLY A 575 -18.01 -3.71 45.69
C GLY A 575 -17.94 -2.68 44.56
N VAL A 576 -17.38 -1.49 44.77
CA VAL A 576 -17.04 -0.54 43.69
C VAL A 576 -15.58 -0.71 43.30
N GLU A 577 -15.33 -1.04 42.04
CA GLU A 577 -14.01 -1.45 41.55
C GLU A 577 -13.62 -0.71 40.27
N GLN A 578 -12.33 -0.50 40.07
CA GLN A 578 -11.80 0.06 38.82
C GLN A 578 -11.65 -1.05 37.77
N ALA A 579 -12.05 -0.76 36.53
CA ALA A 579 -12.06 -1.75 35.45
C ALA A 579 -10.69 -2.37 35.16
N LEU A 580 -9.61 -1.59 35.19
CA LEU A 580 -8.27 -2.11 34.90
C LEU A 580 -7.81 -3.13 35.95
N ASP A 581 -7.91 -2.77 37.23
CA ASP A 581 -7.52 -3.64 38.34
C ASP A 581 -8.35 -4.93 38.35
N TRP A 582 -9.64 -4.81 38.07
CA TRP A 582 -10.53 -5.96 37.98
C TRP A 582 -10.15 -6.87 36.80
N LEU A 583 -9.97 -6.32 35.59
CA LEU A 583 -9.56 -7.09 34.40
C LEU A 583 -8.19 -7.74 34.58
N GLU A 584 -7.24 -7.07 35.24
CA GLU A 584 -5.92 -7.62 35.54
C GLU A 584 -6.04 -8.89 36.38
N ARG A 585 -6.87 -8.88 37.44
CA ARG A 585 -7.12 -10.09 38.25
C ARG A 585 -7.80 -11.20 37.45
N ILE A 586 -8.81 -10.86 36.64
CA ILE A 586 -9.49 -11.82 35.76
C ILE A 586 -8.53 -12.49 34.78
N ASN A 587 -7.63 -11.70 34.17
CA ASN A 587 -6.64 -12.18 33.20
C ASN A 587 -5.49 -12.95 33.86
N ALA A 588 -5.18 -12.67 35.13
CA ALA A 588 -4.30 -13.48 35.96
C ALA A 588 -4.91 -14.83 36.39
N GLY A 589 -6.22 -15.02 36.18
CA GLY A 589 -6.94 -16.28 36.47
C GLY A 589 -7.80 -16.25 37.72
N HIS A 590 -7.87 -15.12 38.44
CA HIS A 590 -8.72 -14.96 39.63
C HIS A 590 -10.18 -14.73 39.22
N ARG A 591 -10.86 -15.81 38.83
CA ARG A 591 -12.19 -15.81 38.22
C ARG A 591 -13.25 -16.32 39.19
N GLU A 592 -13.50 -15.55 40.24
CA GLU A 592 -14.54 -15.84 41.22
C GLU A 592 -15.94 -15.87 40.57
N SER A 593 -16.79 -16.79 41.03
CA SER A 593 -18.17 -16.88 40.54
C SER A 593 -18.98 -15.67 41.00
N LEU A 594 -19.66 -15.03 40.05
CA LEU A 594 -20.61 -13.94 40.27
C LEU A 594 -22.05 -14.41 40.03
N THR A 595 -22.29 -15.72 40.14
CA THR A 595 -23.59 -16.33 39.83
C THR A 595 -24.72 -15.65 40.62
N GLY A 596 -25.69 -15.11 39.89
CA GLY A 596 -26.86 -14.45 40.48
C GLY A 596 -26.64 -13.00 40.93
N GLN A 597 -25.41 -12.52 40.98
CA GLN A 597 -25.09 -11.14 41.40
C GLN A 597 -25.49 -10.13 40.33
N ARG A 598 -25.95 -8.94 40.76
CA ARG A 598 -26.21 -7.79 39.88
C ARG A 598 -24.95 -6.95 39.73
N VAL A 599 -24.34 -6.99 38.55
CA VAL A 599 -23.11 -6.26 38.23
C VAL A 599 -23.43 -5.10 37.30
N LEU A 600 -23.06 -3.89 37.72
CA LEU A 600 -23.22 -2.67 36.94
C LEU A 600 -21.88 -2.21 36.39
N ILE A 601 -21.78 -2.09 35.07
CA ILE A 601 -20.60 -1.54 34.39
C ILE A 601 -20.90 -0.10 34.03
N VAL A 602 -20.07 0.84 34.47
CA VAL A 602 -20.22 2.26 34.13
C VAL A 602 -19.18 2.64 33.08
N GLY A 603 -19.62 2.83 31.83
CA GLY A 603 -18.75 3.17 30.72
C GLY A 603 -19.30 2.71 29.36
N GLY A 604 -18.73 3.25 28.28
CA GLY A 604 -19.17 2.99 26.90
C GLY A 604 -18.06 2.66 25.91
N GLY A 605 -16.86 2.32 26.39
CA GLY A 605 -15.70 1.93 25.57
C GLY A 605 -15.47 0.43 25.50
N ASP A 606 -14.46 -0.01 24.76
CA ASP A 606 -14.12 -1.45 24.65
C ASP A 606 -13.80 -2.07 26.02
N THR A 607 -13.17 -1.32 26.94
CA THR A 607 -12.94 -1.77 28.33
C THR A 607 -14.25 -2.10 29.05
N ALA A 608 -15.32 -1.33 28.81
CA ALA A 608 -16.63 -1.58 29.43
C ALA A 608 -17.27 -2.86 28.86
N MET A 609 -17.18 -3.08 27.55
CA MET A 609 -17.63 -4.33 26.93
C MET A 609 -16.83 -5.53 27.44
N ASP A 610 -15.51 -5.37 27.57
CA ASP A 610 -14.63 -6.41 28.10
C ASP A 610 -15.00 -6.78 29.54
N CYS A 611 -15.29 -5.79 30.38
CA CYS A 611 -15.79 -6.03 31.75
C CYS A 611 -17.15 -6.72 31.76
N ALA A 612 -18.10 -6.23 30.95
CA ALA A 612 -19.45 -6.78 30.87
C ALA A 612 -19.43 -8.26 30.44
N ARG A 613 -18.71 -8.56 29.37
CA ARG A 613 -18.60 -9.91 28.80
C ARG A 613 -17.84 -10.87 29.72
N ALA A 614 -16.85 -10.37 30.46
CA ALA A 614 -16.18 -11.13 31.51
C ALA A 614 -17.12 -11.44 32.68
N ALA A 615 -17.88 -10.44 33.17
CA ALA A 615 -18.82 -10.63 34.28
C ALA A 615 -19.96 -11.62 33.92
N LEU A 616 -20.47 -11.56 32.68
CA LEU A 616 -21.46 -12.52 32.17
C LEU A 616 -20.93 -13.97 32.21
N ARG A 617 -19.66 -14.19 31.83
CA ARG A 617 -18.98 -15.51 31.92
C ARG A 617 -18.79 -16.02 33.34
N LEU A 618 -18.84 -15.12 34.33
CA LEU A 618 -18.80 -15.48 35.75
C LEU A 618 -20.21 -15.71 36.32
N GLY A 619 -21.26 -15.63 35.51
CA GLY A 619 -22.65 -15.90 35.92
C GLY A 619 -23.43 -14.68 36.42
N ALA A 620 -22.88 -13.48 36.27
CA ALA A 620 -23.54 -12.25 36.72
C ALA A 620 -24.74 -11.86 35.84
N LYS A 621 -25.71 -11.16 36.43
CA LYS A 621 -26.70 -10.35 35.72
C LYS A 621 -26.08 -8.98 35.46
N VAL A 622 -25.76 -8.69 34.20
CA VAL A 622 -24.97 -7.50 33.84
C VAL A 622 -25.83 -6.40 33.24
N THR A 623 -25.63 -5.19 33.76
CA THR A 623 -26.14 -3.94 33.19
C THR A 623 -24.97 -3.02 32.84
N VAL A 624 -24.97 -2.44 31.66
CA VAL A 624 -24.00 -1.44 31.21
C VAL A 624 -24.68 -0.08 31.17
N ALA A 625 -24.18 0.87 31.95
CA ALA A 625 -24.65 2.25 31.97
C ALA A 625 -23.69 3.17 31.21
N TYR A 626 -24.23 3.96 30.29
CA TYR A 626 -23.50 4.95 29.51
C TYR A 626 -24.16 6.32 29.58
N ARG A 627 -23.34 7.36 29.73
CA ARG A 627 -23.77 8.75 29.93
C ARG A 627 -24.45 9.41 28.74
N GLY A 628 -24.35 8.83 27.55
CA GLY A 628 -24.85 9.43 26.30
C GLY A 628 -25.72 8.46 25.51
N PRO A 629 -26.15 8.87 24.30
CA PRO A 629 -26.95 8.04 23.43
C PRO A 629 -26.09 6.93 22.79
N GLU A 630 -26.75 5.94 22.20
CA GLU A 630 -26.12 4.70 21.70
C GLU A 630 -25.06 4.96 20.63
N GLU A 631 -25.36 5.84 19.69
CA GLU A 631 -24.49 6.23 18.57
C GLU A 631 -23.15 6.80 19.02
N ASN A 632 -23.08 7.28 20.27
CA ASN A 632 -21.88 7.84 20.87
C ASN A 632 -21.07 6.81 21.67
N LEU A 633 -21.47 5.54 21.72
CA LEU A 633 -20.66 4.48 22.30
C LEU A 633 -19.31 4.40 21.56
N ARG A 634 -18.22 4.38 22.33
CA ARG A 634 -16.86 4.31 21.80
C ARG A 634 -16.43 2.89 21.47
N ALA A 635 -17.05 1.89 22.07
CA ALA A 635 -16.81 0.47 21.78
C ALA A 635 -17.09 0.16 20.30
N SER A 636 -16.45 -0.88 19.76
CA SER A 636 -16.76 -1.28 18.38
C SER A 636 -18.19 -1.82 18.25
N PRO A 637 -18.88 -1.63 17.11
CA PRO A 637 -20.23 -2.18 16.89
C PRO A 637 -20.29 -3.69 17.11
N LYS A 638 -19.22 -4.42 16.74
CA LYS A 638 -19.07 -5.85 16.98
C LYS A 638 -19.08 -6.19 18.47
N GLU A 639 -18.31 -5.46 19.29
CA GLU A 639 -18.27 -5.72 20.73
C GLU A 639 -19.59 -5.37 21.43
N ILE A 640 -20.29 -4.33 20.98
CA ILE A 640 -21.62 -3.97 21.49
C ILE A 640 -22.63 -5.08 21.17
N ALA A 641 -22.64 -5.56 19.92
CA ALA A 641 -23.52 -6.65 19.49
C ALA A 641 -23.26 -7.93 20.28
N LEU A 642 -22.00 -8.36 20.40
CA LEU A 642 -21.61 -9.54 21.18
C LEU A 642 -22.03 -9.42 22.65
N THR A 643 -21.90 -8.24 23.25
CA THR A 643 -22.27 -8.00 24.66
C THR A 643 -23.79 -8.11 24.87
N ARG A 644 -24.59 -7.65 23.91
CA ARG A 644 -26.05 -7.81 23.93
C ARG A 644 -26.49 -9.24 23.69
N GLU A 645 -25.90 -9.91 22.71
CA GLU A 645 -26.15 -11.33 22.42
C GLU A 645 -25.84 -12.21 23.62
N GLU A 646 -24.82 -11.85 24.41
CA GLU A 646 -24.43 -12.54 25.66
C GLU A 646 -25.36 -12.21 26.85
N GLY A 647 -26.30 -11.26 26.70
CA GLY A 647 -27.38 -11.02 27.67
C GLY A 647 -27.25 -9.75 28.51
N ALA A 648 -26.28 -8.86 28.23
CA ALA A 648 -26.17 -7.60 28.96
C ALA A 648 -27.32 -6.63 28.64
N ARG A 649 -27.82 -5.93 29.65
CA ARG A 649 -28.76 -4.82 29.52
C ARG A 649 -28.01 -3.51 29.34
N PHE A 650 -28.52 -2.58 28.54
CA PHE A 650 -27.91 -1.27 28.32
C PHE A 650 -28.81 -0.16 28.86
N LEU A 651 -28.25 0.72 29.68
CA LEU A 651 -28.86 1.95 30.15
C LEU A 651 -28.12 3.13 29.51
N LEU A 652 -28.78 3.82 28.59
CA LEU A 652 -28.22 4.93 27.83
C LEU A 652 -28.71 6.26 28.40
N GLU A 653 -27.94 7.33 28.23
CA GLU A 653 -28.23 8.63 28.84
C GLU A 653 -28.36 8.56 30.37
N HIS A 654 -27.52 7.73 31.00
CA HIS A 654 -27.46 7.56 32.45
C HIS A 654 -26.11 8.07 32.98
N ILE A 655 -26.13 9.24 33.64
CA ILE A 655 -24.94 9.86 34.24
C ILE A 655 -24.88 9.48 35.72
N PRO A 656 -23.82 8.79 36.20
CA PRO A 656 -23.76 8.35 37.59
C PRO A 656 -23.63 9.55 38.53
N LEU A 657 -24.48 9.60 39.56
CA LEU A 657 -24.48 10.62 40.62
C LEU A 657 -23.85 10.15 41.92
N GLY A 658 -23.92 8.84 42.23
CA GLY A 658 -23.33 8.27 43.43
C GLY A 658 -23.65 6.78 43.58
N CYS A 659 -22.82 6.08 44.34
CA CYS A 659 -23.06 4.72 44.81
C CYS A 659 -23.52 4.77 46.27
N ASP A 660 -24.59 4.07 46.62
CA ASP A 660 -25.15 4.07 47.97
C ASP A 660 -25.17 2.65 48.57
N GLY A 661 -25.02 2.61 49.89
CA GLY A 661 -25.05 1.39 50.68
C GLY A 661 -24.40 1.57 52.05
N ALA A 662 -24.85 0.82 53.06
CA ALA A 662 -24.39 0.99 54.45
C ALA A 662 -22.98 0.42 54.70
N ARG A 663 -22.65 -0.74 54.11
CA ARG A 663 -21.35 -1.42 54.26
C ARG A 663 -20.68 -1.75 52.92
N GLU A 664 -21.49 -1.97 51.90
CA GLU A 664 -21.11 -2.31 50.53
C GLU A 664 -22.14 -1.67 49.60
N VAL A 665 -21.79 -1.53 48.32
CA VAL A 665 -22.71 -0.98 47.32
C VAL A 665 -23.97 -1.85 47.18
N ARG A 666 -25.13 -1.19 47.16
CA ARG A 666 -26.44 -1.84 46.94
C ARG A 666 -27.20 -1.22 45.77
N GLU A 667 -26.99 0.06 45.55
CA GLU A 667 -27.65 0.82 44.50
C GLU A 667 -26.72 1.92 43.94
N VAL A 668 -27.00 2.34 42.71
CA VAL A 668 -26.33 3.48 42.07
C VAL A 668 -27.40 4.45 41.57
N ARG A 669 -27.27 5.72 41.96
CA ARG A 669 -28.13 6.81 41.49
C ARG A 669 -27.60 7.37 40.18
N PHE A 670 -28.51 7.62 39.25
CA PHE A 670 -28.22 8.21 37.95
C PHE A 670 -29.09 9.44 37.70
N GLU A 671 -28.52 10.43 37.04
CA GLU A 671 -29.26 11.47 36.33
C GLU A 671 -29.62 10.96 34.93
N THR A 672 -30.88 11.13 34.55
CA THR A 672 -31.43 10.77 33.25
C THR A 672 -32.28 11.92 32.71
N PRO A 673 -32.62 11.94 31.41
CA PRO A 673 -33.55 12.93 30.85
C PRO A 673 -34.93 12.95 31.52
N LYS A 674 -35.32 11.87 32.22
CA LYS A 674 -36.60 11.74 32.93
C LYS A 674 -36.50 12.06 34.43
N GLY A 675 -35.37 12.57 34.89
CA GLY A 675 -35.06 12.81 36.30
C GLY A 675 -34.11 11.76 36.88
N THR A 676 -34.17 11.55 38.19
CA THR A 676 -33.28 10.61 38.88
C THR A 676 -33.77 9.16 38.74
N ALA A 677 -32.86 8.26 38.42
CA ALA A 677 -33.11 6.81 38.40
C ALA A 677 -32.19 6.11 39.40
N VAL A 678 -32.66 5.01 39.98
CA VAL A 678 -31.89 4.17 40.91
C VAL A 678 -31.77 2.77 40.31
N VAL A 679 -30.56 2.21 40.31
CA VAL A 679 -30.28 0.89 39.76
C VAL A 679 -29.63 0.04 40.83
N ASP A 680 -30.25 -1.09 41.18
CA ASP A 680 -29.68 -2.05 42.12
C ASP A 680 -28.40 -2.70 41.55
N ALA A 681 -27.33 -2.67 42.33
CA ALA A 681 -26.05 -3.28 41.98
C ALA A 681 -25.35 -3.78 43.24
N GLU A 682 -24.92 -5.03 43.23
CA GLU A 682 -24.08 -5.63 44.28
C GLU A 682 -22.59 -5.48 43.97
N ARG A 683 -22.27 -5.13 42.72
CA ARG A 683 -20.93 -4.78 42.28
C ARG A 683 -20.98 -3.73 41.19
N VAL A 684 -20.11 -2.75 41.26
CA VAL A 684 -19.99 -1.66 40.28
C VAL A 684 -18.57 -1.65 39.72
N ILE A 685 -18.43 -1.75 38.40
CA ILE A 685 -17.14 -1.69 37.73
C ILE A 685 -17.05 -0.39 36.94
N LEU A 686 -16.14 0.49 37.34
CA LEU A 686 -15.92 1.80 36.73
C LEU A 686 -14.97 1.69 35.54
N ALA A 687 -15.52 1.79 34.33
CA ALA A 687 -14.81 1.70 33.05
C ALA A 687 -14.77 3.08 32.35
N LEU A 688 -14.26 4.09 33.06
CA LEU A 688 -14.36 5.51 32.71
C LEU A 688 -13.20 6.02 31.83
N GLY A 689 -12.35 5.11 31.36
CA GLY A 689 -11.14 5.43 30.62
C GLY A 689 -9.91 5.55 31.51
N GLN A 690 -8.79 5.86 30.88
CA GLN A 690 -7.47 5.78 31.46
C GLN A 690 -6.70 7.06 31.17
N ARG A 691 -5.63 7.30 31.91
CA ARG A 691 -4.70 8.39 31.65
C ARG A 691 -3.26 7.94 31.83
N PRO A 692 -2.32 8.61 31.14
CA PRO A 692 -0.91 8.51 31.46
C PRO A 692 -0.65 8.98 32.90
N ASP A 693 0.28 8.29 33.56
CA ASP A 693 0.77 8.65 34.89
C ASP A 693 2.28 8.37 34.94
N PRO A 694 3.08 9.10 34.16
CA PRO A 694 4.54 8.97 34.21
C PRO A 694 5.03 9.26 35.64
N PRO A 695 6.01 8.51 36.15
CA PRO A 695 6.56 8.77 37.48
C PRO A 695 7.15 10.18 37.59
N ALA A 696 6.90 10.86 38.72
CA ALA A 696 7.34 12.24 38.94
C ALA A 696 8.87 12.43 38.82
N TRP A 697 9.65 11.40 39.16
CA TRP A 697 11.11 11.44 39.09
C TRP A 697 11.65 11.54 37.65
N LEU A 698 10.84 11.32 36.60
CA LEU A 698 11.26 11.61 35.23
C LEU A 698 11.57 13.11 35.02
N GLY A 699 10.89 14.00 35.77
CA GLY A 699 11.16 15.43 35.75
C GLY A 699 12.58 15.77 36.22
N ASN A 700 13.12 15.00 37.19
CA ASN A 700 14.49 15.18 37.68
C ASN A 700 15.56 14.86 36.63
N LEU A 701 15.18 14.13 35.58
CA LEU A 701 16.02 13.79 34.43
C LEU A 701 15.75 14.73 33.23
N GLY A 702 15.04 15.83 33.43
CA GLY A 702 14.76 16.82 32.40
C GLY A 702 13.73 16.36 31.36
N ILE A 703 12.89 15.35 31.67
CA ILE A 703 11.82 14.89 30.80
C ILE A 703 10.54 15.66 31.12
N ALA A 704 10.08 16.49 30.19
CA ALA A 704 8.86 17.27 30.35
C ALA A 704 7.61 16.43 30.12
N THR A 705 6.53 16.79 30.81
CA THR A 705 5.19 16.26 30.61
C THR A 705 4.23 17.35 30.09
N GLU A 706 3.11 16.92 29.56
CA GLU A 706 1.96 17.76 29.25
C GLU A 706 1.03 17.88 30.47
N PRO A 707 0.13 18.89 30.51
CA PRO A 707 -0.81 19.07 31.63
C PRO A 707 -1.74 17.87 31.87
N ASP A 708 -1.98 17.05 30.85
CA ASP A 708 -2.80 15.84 30.93
C ASP A 708 -2.00 14.58 31.34
N GLY A 709 -0.73 14.75 31.70
CA GLY A 709 0.17 13.68 32.14
C GLY A 709 0.91 12.97 31.02
N ARG A 710 0.72 13.30 29.74
CA ARG A 710 1.51 12.69 28.65
C ARG A 710 2.98 13.09 28.74
N ILE A 711 3.89 12.21 28.36
CA ILE A 711 5.30 12.57 28.13
C ILE A 711 5.37 13.43 26.86
N ARG A 712 5.99 14.60 26.97
CA ARG A 712 6.17 15.52 25.85
C ARG A 712 7.22 14.97 24.89
N VAL A 713 6.84 14.83 23.62
CA VAL A 713 7.73 14.38 22.54
C VAL A 713 7.53 15.22 21.28
N ASP A 714 8.58 15.29 20.46
CA ASP A 714 8.46 15.82 19.10
C ASP A 714 7.82 14.80 18.13
N THR A 715 7.68 15.18 16.85
CA THR A 715 7.14 14.29 15.80
C THR A 715 7.96 13.02 15.55
N ARG A 716 9.18 12.92 16.09
CA ARG A 716 10.10 11.79 15.98
C ARG A 716 10.04 10.89 17.22
N GLY A 717 9.23 11.24 18.21
CA GLY A 717 9.16 10.55 19.50
C GLY A 717 10.31 10.89 20.44
N HIS A 718 11.10 11.94 20.15
CA HIS A 718 12.21 12.36 20.99
C HIS A 718 11.67 13.20 22.16
N THR A 719 12.10 12.87 23.37
CA THR A 719 11.73 13.64 24.57
C THR A 719 12.61 14.90 24.70
N THR A 720 12.37 15.72 25.72
CA THR A 720 13.25 16.84 26.06
C THR A 720 14.65 16.40 26.52
N HIS A 721 14.84 15.13 26.89
CA HIS A 721 16.15 14.59 27.22
C HIS A 721 16.87 14.05 25.95
N PRO A 722 18.14 14.40 25.70
CA PRO A 722 18.82 14.15 24.43
C PRO A 722 18.98 12.67 24.06
N ARG A 723 19.02 11.77 25.05
CA ARG A 723 19.19 10.31 24.84
C ARG A 723 17.91 9.48 25.08
N ILE A 724 16.74 10.11 25.23
CA ILE A 724 15.50 9.40 25.57
C ILE A 724 14.41 9.69 24.54
N TRP A 725 13.80 8.61 24.05
CA TRP A 725 12.61 8.62 23.21
C TRP A 725 11.43 8.04 23.98
N ALA A 726 10.21 8.36 23.57
CA ALA A 726 9.00 7.78 24.12
C ALA A 726 7.96 7.56 23.03
N GLY A 727 7.06 6.62 23.26
CA GLY A 727 5.98 6.34 22.31
C GLY A 727 4.95 5.36 22.87
N GLY A 728 3.73 5.46 22.37
CA GLY A 728 2.59 4.69 22.85
C GLY A 728 1.62 5.56 23.62
N ASP A 729 0.79 4.93 24.45
CA ASP A 729 -0.30 5.64 25.12
C ASP A 729 0.19 6.67 26.14
N ASN A 730 1.43 6.55 26.63
CA ASN A 730 2.09 7.55 27.47
C ASN A 730 2.42 8.86 26.72
N THR A 731 2.44 8.87 25.38
CA THR A 731 2.70 10.07 24.57
C THR A 731 1.49 10.49 23.73
N LEU A 732 0.69 9.53 23.26
CA LEU A 732 -0.49 9.78 22.42
C LEU A 732 -1.76 9.97 23.26
N GLY A 733 -1.77 9.44 24.48
CA GLY A 733 -2.98 9.17 25.25
C GLY A 733 -3.51 7.75 24.97
N PRO A 734 -4.45 7.25 25.81
CA PRO A 734 -5.00 5.90 25.66
C PRO A 734 -5.62 5.71 24.28
N GLY A 735 -5.30 4.62 23.62
CA GLY A 735 -5.72 4.41 22.24
C GLY A 735 -5.60 2.97 21.75
N LEU A 736 -5.38 2.85 20.44
CA LEU A 736 -5.32 1.55 19.77
C LEU A 736 -3.90 0.99 19.84
N ALA A 737 -3.76 -0.32 20.07
CA ALA A 737 -2.46 -0.99 20.08
C ALA A 737 -1.64 -0.74 18.79
N VAL A 738 -2.31 -0.64 17.65
CA VAL A 738 -1.68 -0.34 16.35
C VAL A 738 -1.07 1.07 16.28
N ASN A 739 -1.66 2.05 16.97
CA ASN A 739 -1.08 3.40 17.09
C ASN A 739 0.15 3.37 17.99
N ALA A 740 0.10 2.61 19.09
CA ALA A 740 1.24 2.44 19.97
C ALA A 740 2.42 1.76 19.26
N MET A 741 2.16 0.71 18.48
CA MET A 741 3.18 0.08 17.64
C MET A 741 3.76 1.04 16.59
N ALA A 742 2.92 1.87 15.97
CA ALA A 742 3.38 2.87 15.01
C ALA A 742 4.30 3.91 15.67
N ALA A 743 3.97 4.39 16.87
CA ALA A 743 4.81 5.29 17.64
C ALA A 743 6.16 4.65 18.02
N GLY A 744 6.16 3.39 18.47
CA GLY A 744 7.38 2.64 18.76
C GLY A 744 8.28 2.48 17.53
N ARG A 745 7.69 2.23 16.35
CA ARG A 745 8.45 2.15 15.09
C ARG A 745 9.05 3.49 14.71
N THR A 746 8.29 4.58 14.80
CA THR A 746 8.78 5.93 14.54
C THR A 746 9.97 6.26 15.45
N ALA A 747 9.88 5.95 16.74
CA ALA A 747 10.98 6.18 17.67
C ALA A 747 12.23 5.36 17.29
N ALA A 748 12.07 4.06 16.99
CA ALA A 748 13.18 3.20 16.56
C ALA A 748 13.89 3.74 15.31
N GLU A 749 13.15 4.16 14.28
CA GLU A 749 13.71 4.74 13.06
C GLU A 749 14.53 6.00 13.36
N ASN A 750 14.10 6.82 14.31
CA ASN A 750 14.79 8.05 14.68
C ASN A 750 16.01 7.81 15.59
N ILE A 751 15.97 6.81 16.48
CA ILE A 751 17.15 6.35 17.23
C ILE A 751 18.25 5.91 16.25
N LEU A 752 17.90 5.08 15.25
CA LEU A 752 18.84 4.62 14.22
C LEU A 752 19.40 5.77 13.39
N ALA A 753 18.56 6.73 13.00
CA ALA A 753 19.00 7.92 12.29
C ALA A 753 20.01 8.72 13.13
N GLY A 754 19.78 8.87 14.43
CA GLY A 754 20.70 9.49 15.39
C GLY A 754 22.08 8.82 15.40
N PHE A 755 22.13 7.49 15.51
CA PHE A 755 23.40 6.75 15.49
C PHE A 755 24.17 6.93 14.18
N SER A 756 23.46 6.96 13.04
CA SER A 756 24.07 7.14 11.73
C SER A 756 24.69 8.53 11.55
N LEU A 757 24.07 9.57 12.12
CA LEU A 757 24.57 10.95 12.05
C LEU A 757 25.84 11.12 12.89
N VAL A 758 25.85 10.61 14.12
CA VAL A 758 27.02 10.63 15.00
C VAL A 758 28.20 9.90 14.36
N ALA A 759 27.97 8.76 13.72
CA ALA A 759 29.01 8.02 13.00
C ALA A 759 29.59 8.79 11.80
N ARG A 760 28.80 9.66 11.14
CA ARG A 760 29.29 10.51 10.04
C ARG A 760 30.08 11.70 10.54
N LEU A 761 29.65 12.33 11.63
CA LEU A 761 30.34 13.48 12.22
C LEU A 761 31.68 13.08 12.85
N GLY A 762 31.76 11.93 13.51
CA GLY A 762 33.00 11.40 14.10
C GLY A 762 34.04 10.87 13.09
N ARG A 763 33.73 10.82 11.78
CA ARG A 763 34.70 10.48 10.72
C ARG A 763 35.33 11.70 10.04
N ASN A 764 34.82 12.90 10.33
CA ASN A 764 35.30 14.17 9.79
C ASN A 764 36.05 15.02 10.83
N GLY A 765 36.38 14.43 11.99
CA GLY A 765 37.13 15.06 13.08
C GLY A 765 38.53 14.52 13.20
#